data_AF-A0A1B0G1K1-F1
#
_entry.id   AF-A0A1B0G1K1-F1
#
_cell.length_a   1.000
_cell.length_b   1.000
_cell.length_c   1.000
_cell.angle_alpha   90.00
_cell.angle_beta   90.00
_cell.angle_gamma   90.00
#
_symmetry.space_group_name_H-M   'P 1'
#
loop_
_entity.id
_entity.type
_entity.pdbx_description
1 polymer ?
#
loop_
_entity_poly.entity_id
_entity_poly.type
_entity_poly.pdbx_seq_one_letter_code
_entity_poly.pdbx_strand_id
1 'polypeptide(L)'
;MSEKEQLTYKMSELTQEEIRERRLRTLAANSNLVKNSNTTTTAAAIAESALCSTQNVEVSGIRSATNLSNTSRLVRENDHTPLEGRSTVTQPIDDLGENKMEVDVEMKSLTTTPTKSSPPSNQLMLTGLVKTDTDVDADKVNASIENMETSEQPSPVITPQLYYPVTEKTCDQRIEDMISKILNASWNVECSGSMICPQTASFIEQHGEKRYDFETIIHCVLIECVLKLYNDEVELNEGAAAAIDGSTSRDVSSKNETNTESAADGSMETTTPSLSKFSFSAPKKIKSDDTEVQEIMANASNQDQPSTSRNLQVCIVGTELFTSCPTPSSTIFSPMTLAKNNVIMHLVRCHQSYQQQKEKINASAVQELLQDLEKIQSTLQLIVDMIMRVTILVLTDRIYENYNLNLDQSALLELCYQDRIPDDFLYDLIAECYQQPAEFDQIFSQLLRGLFLGMQRTVFTPNVITHHMELLSKLVAIKIGTIRPICDLVMAQKNFLPERCTLIPGREIVKTSFLGPFLSVSFFAEENIHFAEANVKFDSLSSGPEKFRWQLFTMRQLMHSVFHSLFVNVNSRPKTLKYIAEILCHNQRRVQFASDEKMLARDGLVINLMNVLQQLSVKIKLDRIDPQYPFYRDSLIEIHGDTRLRFNREESEKFWITEYIHTASNPNFQTHCWFLTLQAHHLGFMPAIQRYRQKSRAIKELQKLIGELDRTKSHWENTPYASRNKQFRDRWHKQLKKLTRSKLCSEVCLLDPALLNACLFFYSTVCEYLLYQMEGRPIEGPFMSKIPAQQLKPTDVFSALPEWYIDDIAEFILFAMQHAANEVRHSIDHSILTWLLTCVCAPHLIKNPYVTAKLVEVMFVFSLGPSNVLNVAMWNHELAQTVLCSSLMKFYVDIETTGQSTEFYDKFTIRYHISHLFKSMWETPVHRQVMITESKSGKQFVKFVNMLMNDTTFLLDECLENLKRIHQTQVLMMNEQTWSNLGSEQQQSRLSQLATDERQCRSYLTLARETVEMFHYLTVDIKEPFMRDELVDRLSSMLNFNLHQLCGPKCNDLKVRNPAKYGWDPRRLLGQIFDIYLRLDCDRFAQALAADERSFQKHLFDNAASRIEHLRIRSVIEVEKFRALINKAHDIYVANQQSEDECADAPDEFKDPLMDTLMSDPVILPSGTIMDRAIITRHLLNSSTDPFNRQPLTEDMLVPNIELKERIDVWRKEQRFKRQQQRNLNLNDKSS
;
A
#
# COMPACT_ATOMS: atom_id res chain seq x y z
N MET A 1 -55.50 31.48 34.43
CA MET A 1 -56.48 31.94 33.41
C MET A 1 -57.32 30.73 32.99
N SER A 2 -58.15 30.79 31.94
CA SER A 2 -59.17 29.75 31.61
C SER A 2 -58.59 28.35 31.30
N GLU A 3 -59.40 27.31 31.55
CA GLU A 3 -59.14 25.87 31.37
C GLU A 3 -58.99 25.41 29.89
N LYS A 4 -58.27 26.16 29.05
CA LYS A 4 -58.13 25.87 27.61
C LYS A 4 -56.74 25.44 27.12
N GLU A 5 -55.74 25.41 27.98
CA GLU A 5 -54.36 25.11 27.59
C GLU A 5 -53.91 23.68 27.93
N GLN A 6 -54.66 22.93 28.75
CA GLN A 6 -54.33 21.54 29.13
C GLN A 6 -54.62 20.47 28.07
N LEU A 7 -55.05 20.84 26.85
CA LEU A 7 -55.43 19.90 25.79
C LEU A 7 -54.39 19.72 24.66
N THR A 8 -53.24 20.39 24.74
CA THR A 8 -52.25 20.43 23.64
C THR A 8 -50.86 19.90 24.04
N TYR A 9 -50.78 18.90 24.92
CA TYR A 9 -49.52 18.23 25.25
C TYR A 9 -49.63 16.70 25.35
N LYS A 10 -49.90 16.06 24.20
CA LYS A 10 -49.54 14.67 23.94
C LYS A 10 -48.85 14.59 22.58
N MET A 11 -47.52 14.42 22.57
CA MET A 11 -46.83 14.01 21.35
C MET A 11 -47.24 12.58 21.02
N SER A 12 -47.79 12.40 19.82
CA SER A 12 -48.03 11.08 19.25
C SER A 12 -46.72 10.45 18.80
N GLU A 13 -46.34 9.34 19.40
CA GLU A 13 -45.42 8.40 18.74
C GLU A 13 -46.11 7.91 17.46
N LEU A 14 -45.46 8.11 16.31
CA LEU A 14 -45.97 7.61 15.03
C LEU A 14 -45.89 6.09 15.02
N THR A 15 -47.01 5.43 14.72
CA THR A 15 -47.05 3.97 14.64
C THR A 15 -46.16 3.46 13.51
N GLN A 16 -45.69 2.22 13.60
CA GLN A 16 -44.87 1.62 12.53
C GLN A 16 -45.62 1.57 11.18
N GLU A 17 -46.94 1.42 11.22
CA GLU A 17 -47.84 1.55 10.07
C GLU A 17 -47.77 2.94 9.42
N GLU A 18 -47.86 4.03 10.21
CA GLU A 18 -47.77 5.41 9.69
C GLU A 18 -46.37 5.75 9.16
N ILE A 19 -45.31 5.22 9.78
CA ILE A 19 -43.93 5.37 9.30
C ILE A 19 -43.75 4.61 7.97
N ARG A 20 -44.32 3.40 7.85
CA ARG A 20 -44.36 2.61 6.62
C ARG A 20 -45.15 3.31 5.52
N GLU A 21 -46.33 3.85 5.83
CA GLU A 21 -47.13 4.64 4.90
C GLU A 21 -46.43 5.91 4.45
N ARG A 22 -45.81 6.69 5.36
CA ARG A 22 -45.03 7.88 4.98
C ARG A 22 -43.90 7.51 4.02
N ARG A 23 -43.14 6.43 4.29
CA ARG A 23 -42.10 5.93 3.38
C ARG A 23 -42.67 5.52 2.01
N LEU A 24 -43.81 4.84 1.96
CA LEU A 24 -44.49 4.48 0.70
C LEU A 24 -44.97 5.72 -0.07
N ARG A 25 -45.53 6.72 0.61
CA ARG A 25 -45.94 8.01 0.00
C ARG A 25 -44.74 8.79 -0.55
N THR A 26 -43.60 8.80 0.14
CA THR A 26 -42.35 9.43 -0.36
C THR A 26 -41.79 8.70 -1.58
N LEU A 27 -41.81 7.37 -1.59
CA LEU A 27 -41.41 6.57 -2.77
C LEU A 27 -42.34 6.82 -3.97
N ALA A 28 -43.66 6.90 -3.73
CA ALA A 28 -44.63 7.24 -4.77
C ALA A 28 -44.40 8.67 -5.31
N ALA A 29 -44.10 9.66 -4.47
CA ALA A 29 -43.77 11.02 -4.91
C ALA A 29 -42.56 11.04 -5.86
N ASN A 30 -41.47 10.35 -5.49
CA ASN A 30 -40.26 10.27 -6.32
C ASN A 30 -40.51 9.56 -7.67
N SER A 31 -41.44 8.60 -7.75
CA SER A 31 -41.80 7.93 -9.01
C SER A 31 -42.51 8.83 -10.04
N ASN A 32 -43.07 9.97 -9.62
CA ASN A 32 -43.81 10.88 -10.51
C ASN A 32 -42.96 12.01 -11.11
N LEU A 33 -41.74 12.24 -10.60
CA LEU A 33 -40.83 13.26 -11.14
C LEU A 33 -40.12 12.85 -12.45
N VAL A 34 -40.28 11.60 -12.90
CA VAL A 34 -39.60 11.03 -14.08
C VAL A 34 -40.54 10.91 -15.31
N LYS A 35 -41.67 11.63 -15.33
CA LYS A 35 -42.69 11.50 -16.41
C LYS A 35 -43.06 12.77 -17.19
N ASN A 36 -42.63 13.96 -16.76
CA ASN A 36 -42.99 15.23 -17.41
C ASN A 36 -41.78 15.99 -17.99
N SER A 37 -41.14 15.43 -19.02
CA SER A 37 -40.17 16.17 -19.87
C SER A 37 -40.00 15.54 -21.27
N ASN A 38 -41.09 15.48 -22.04
CA ASN A 38 -41.01 15.12 -23.47
C ASN A 38 -42.17 15.75 -24.28
N THR A 39 -41.97 16.99 -24.71
CA THR A 39 -42.80 17.68 -25.71
C THR A 39 -41.91 18.45 -26.68
N THR A 40 -42.20 18.32 -27.98
CA THR A 40 -41.27 18.66 -29.09
C THR A 40 -41.52 20.02 -29.70
N THR A 41 -40.47 20.76 -30.10
CA THR A 41 -40.58 21.76 -31.19
C THR A 41 -39.24 22.11 -31.87
N THR A 42 -39.12 21.67 -33.14
CA THR A 42 -38.44 22.30 -34.28
C THR A 42 -37.17 23.17 -34.11
N ALA A 43 -36.03 22.56 -34.46
CA ALA A 43 -34.98 23.02 -35.39
C ALA A 43 -34.84 24.50 -35.82
N ALA A 44 -33.61 25.01 -35.71
CA ALA A 44 -32.91 25.83 -36.71
C ALA A 44 -31.38 25.63 -36.57
N ALA A 45 -30.57 25.99 -37.57
CA ALA A 45 -29.12 25.77 -37.58
C ALA A 45 -28.34 27.03 -37.97
N ILE A 46 -27.04 27.07 -37.65
CA ILE A 46 -25.90 27.62 -38.44
C ILE A 46 -24.59 27.36 -37.66
N ALA A 47 -23.43 27.47 -38.31
CA ALA A 47 -22.14 26.93 -37.85
C ALA A 47 -21.03 27.99 -37.70
N GLU A 48 -19.79 27.50 -37.48
CA GLU A 48 -18.49 28.13 -37.77
C GLU A 48 -17.90 29.24 -36.86
N SER A 49 -17.01 28.78 -35.95
CA SER A 49 -15.56 29.09 -35.99
C SER A 49 -14.98 30.38 -35.35
N ALA A 50 -13.65 30.31 -35.20
CA ALA A 50 -12.66 31.39 -35.20
C ALA A 50 -12.49 32.35 -33.99
N LEU A 51 -11.38 32.12 -33.27
CA LEU A 51 -10.31 33.10 -32.98
C LEU A 51 -10.64 34.49 -32.39
N CYS A 52 -10.33 34.61 -31.08
CA CYS A 52 -9.27 35.48 -30.53
C CYS A 52 -9.36 37.04 -30.60
N SER A 53 -8.71 37.63 -29.59
CA SER A 53 -8.00 38.93 -29.59
C SER A 53 -8.69 40.21 -29.08
N THR A 54 -8.35 40.52 -27.82
CA THR A 54 -7.85 41.84 -27.33
C THR A 54 -8.80 43.03 -27.15
N GLN A 55 -8.33 43.94 -26.27
CA GLN A 55 -8.77 45.31 -26.02
C GLN A 55 -10.14 45.50 -25.33
N ASN A 56 -10.35 46.55 -24.52
CA ASN A 56 -9.47 47.25 -23.56
C ASN A 56 -10.35 48.20 -22.71
N VAL A 57 -9.86 48.66 -21.54
CA VAL A 57 -10.27 49.93 -20.88
C VAL A 57 -11.75 50.00 -20.36
N GLU A 58 -12.16 50.77 -19.34
CA GLU A 58 -11.56 51.29 -18.09
C GLU A 58 -12.69 52.03 -17.29
N VAL A 59 -12.37 52.67 -16.16
CA VAL A 59 -13.08 53.80 -15.52
C VAL A 59 -14.42 53.54 -14.79
N SER A 60 -14.31 53.44 -13.45
CA SER A 60 -15.26 53.89 -12.41
C SER A 60 -16.64 53.19 -12.27
N GLY A 61 -17.28 53.20 -11.09
CA GLY A 61 -16.89 53.73 -9.77
C GLY A 61 -18.04 54.45 -9.05
N ILE A 62 -17.83 54.83 -7.78
CA ILE A 62 -18.79 55.58 -6.91
C ILE A 62 -19.96 54.65 -6.46
N ARG A 63 -20.36 54.53 -5.18
CA ARG A 63 -20.38 55.48 -4.05
C ARG A 63 -20.38 54.78 -2.66
N SER A 64 -19.79 55.44 -1.66
CA SER A 64 -20.21 55.55 -0.23
C SER A 64 -20.57 54.32 0.65
N ALA A 65 -20.28 54.31 1.97
CA ALA A 65 -19.44 55.17 2.82
C ALA A 65 -19.43 54.67 4.29
N THR A 66 -18.40 55.07 5.08
CA THR A 66 -18.38 55.23 6.57
C THR A 66 -18.69 54.02 7.49
N ASN A 67 -18.20 53.89 8.74
CA ASN A 67 -17.07 54.49 9.49
C ASN A 67 -16.72 53.50 10.64
N LEU A 68 -15.46 53.16 10.97
CA LEU A 68 -14.35 53.94 11.58
C LEU A 68 -14.42 53.99 13.14
N SER A 69 -13.26 53.81 13.80
CA SER A 69 -12.93 54.13 15.22
C SER A 69 -13.19 53.04 16.29
N ASN A 70 -12.48 52.96 17.44
CA ASN A 70 -11.05 53.22 17.78
C ASN A 70 -10.76 52.83 19.26
N THR A 71 -9.47 52.76 19.65
CA THR A 71 -8.93 52.71 21.06
C THR A 71 -9.31 51.45 21.88
N SER A 72 -8.63 51.00 22.95
CA SER A 72 -7.44 51.41 23.74
C SER A 72 -6.96 50.15 24.55
N ARG A 73 -5.92 50.11 25.41
CA ARG A 73 -4.59 50.74 25.58
C ARG A 73 -4.13 50.43 27.04
N LEU A 74 -2.81 50.33 27.31
CA LEU A 74 -2.20 49.92 28.61
C LEU A 74 -2.30 48.39 28.85
N VAL A 75 -1.41 47.72 29.60
CA VAL A 75 -0.45 48.14 30.65
C VAL A 75 1.03 47.86 30.25
N ARG A 76 1.99 48.28 31.08
CA ARG A 76 3.46 48.22 30.92
C ARG A 76 4.09 47.75 32.26
N GLU A 77 5.42 47.60 32.30
CA GLU A 77 6.26 47.25 33.48
C GLU A 77 6.38 45.73 33.78
N ASN A 78 7.53 45.20 34.23
CA ASN A 78 8.90 45.76 34.31
C ASN A 78 9.97 44.65 34.26
N ASP A 79 11.25 45.06 34.25
CA ASP A 79 12.45 44.22 34.13
C ASP A 79 12.61 43.14 35.23
N HIS A 80 13.33 42.05 34.92
CA HIS A 80 14.68 41.84 35.44
C HIS A 80 15.40 40.59 34.88
N THR A 81 16.64 40.76 34.44
CA THR A 81 17.68 39.70 34.38
C THR A 81 18.44 39.68 35.73
N PRO A 82 19.04 38.54 36.16
CA PRO A 82 20.30 38.00 35.58
C PRO A 82 20.13 36.60 34.95
N LEU A 83 21.00 36.06 34.08
CA LEU A 83 22.47 36.05 33.91
C LEU A 83 23.24 35.00 34.75
N GLU A 84 24.18 34.33 34.06
CA GLU A 84 25.24 33.41 34.53
C GLU A 84 24.88 31.98 34.97
N GLY A 85 25.82 31.05 34.75
CA GLY A 85 25.63 29.60 34.92
C GLY A 85 26.45 28.68 33.98
N ARG A 86 27.54 29.16 33.36
CA ARG A 86 28.35 28.38 32.40
C ARG A 86 29.48 27.62 33.10
N SER A 87 29.31 26.30 33.27
CA SER A 87 30.38 25.40 33.73
C SER A 87 30.40 24.08 32.95
N THR A 88 31.38 23.93 32.07
CA THR A 88 31.92 22.62 31.64
C THR A 88 32.85 22.06 32.73
N VAL A 89 32.93 20.73 32.92
CA VAL A 89 34.18 19.98 33.19
C VAL A 89 33.95 18.45 33.31
N THR A 90 34.80 17.70 32.60
CA THR A 90 35.26 16.28 32.65
C THR A 90 34.50 15.11 33.34
N GLN A 91 34.77 13.91 32.79
CA GLN A 91 34.79 12.57 33.42
C GLN A 91 35.90 12.47 34.53
N PRO A 92 36.30 11.30 35.15
CA PRO A 92 35.96 9.87 34.89
C PRO A 92 35.90 8.90 36.11
N ILE A 93 35.94 7.58 35.82
CA ILE A 93 36.52 6.44 36.59
C ILE A 93 35.64 5.62 37.59
N ASP A 94 35.52 4.31 37.27
CA ASP A 94 35.48 3.03 38.04
C ASP A 94 34.58 2.84 39.30
N ASP A 95 34.24 1.64 39.84
CA ASP A 95 34.58 0.22 39.55
C ASP A 95 33.56 -0.81 40.16
N LEU A 96 33.69 -2.12 39.82
CA LEU A 96 33.22 -3.37 40.52
C LEU A 96 31.70 -3.63 40.80
N GLY A 97 31.18 -4.87 40.92
CA GLY A 97 31.75 -6.22 40.67
C GLY A 97 30.87 -7.40 41.20
N GLU A 98 31.03 -8.60 40.59
CA GLU A 98 30.62 -9.97 41.07
C GLU A 98 29.10 -10.34 41.18
N ASN A 99 28.63 -11.62 41.20
CA ASN A 99 29.30 -12.94 41.32
C ASN A 99 28.60 -14.12 40.57
N LYS A 100 29.20 -15.33 40.56
CA LYS A 100 28.84 -16.59 39.83
C LYS A 100 27.86 -17.56 40.54
N MET A 101 27.34 -18.56 39.80
CA MET A 101 27.57 -20.01 40.11
C MET A 101 27.34 -20.94 38.88
N GLU A 102 27.91 -22.15 38.90
CA GLU A 102 28.07 -23.10 37.77
C GLU A 102 27.69 -24.55 38.14
N VAL A 103 27.40 -25.41 37.15
CA VAL A 103 27.58 -26.90 37.22
C VAL A 103 27.95 -27.44 35.82
N ASP A 104 28.99 -28.27 35.73
CA ASP A 104 29.52 -28.91 34.51
C ASP A 104 29.21 -30.42 34.40
N VAL A 105 29.27 -30.96 33.17
CA VAL A 105 30.01 -32.20 32.79
C VAL A 105 30.39 -32.03 31.29
N GLU A 106 31.65 -31.80 30.88
CA GLU A 106 32.75 -32.77 30.61
C GLU A 106 32.35 -34.00 29.74
N MET A 107 33.15 -34.59 28.84
CA MET A 107 34.53 -34.45 28.32
C MET A 107 34.49 -34.70 26.77
N LYS A 108 35.48 -34.57 25.86
CA LYS A 108 36.78 -33.89 25.56
C LYS A 108 37.00 -34.20 24.04
N SER A 109 38.07 -34.02 23.24
CA SER A 109 39.49 -33.58 23.24
C SER A 109 39.91 -33.51 21.74
N LEU A 110 40.94 -32.80 21.23
CA LEU A 110 41.88 -31.79 21.75
C LEU A 110 42.60 -31.10 20.56
N THR A 111 42.77 -29.76 20.61
CA THR A 111 43.92 -28.90 20.15
C THR A 111 44.69 -29.18 18.83
N THR A 112 45.21 -28.19 18.09
CA THR A 112 45.90 -26.95 18.53
C THR A 112 45.62 -25.71 17.66
N THR A 113 45.65 -24.55 18.33
CA THR A 113 45.62 -23.16 17.83
C THR A 113 47.01 -22.50 18.10
N PRO A 114 47.35 -21.20 17.82
CA PRO A 114 46.45 -20.03 17.70
C PRO A 114 46.84 -18.84 16.74
N THR A 115 45.91 -17.85 16.66
CA THR A 115 46.12 -16.37 16.47
C THR A 115 46.70 -15.80 15.16
N LYS A 116 46.39 -14.56 14.71
CA LYS A 116 45.16 -13.71 14.78
C LYS A 116 45.33 -12.44 13.89
N SER A 117 44.22 -11.79 13.53
CA SER A 117 44.04 -10.34 13.21
C SER A 117 44.94 -9.61 12.17
N SER A 118 44.31 -9.30 11.02
CA SER A 118 44.00 -7.95 10.44
C SER A 118 44.43 -6.65 11.19
N PRO A 119 44.38 -5.43 10.56
CA PRO A 119 43.83 -5.04 9.25
C PRO A 119 44.81 -4.28 8.28
N PRO A 120 44.66 -3.00 7.83
CA PRO A 120 44.53 -2.71 6.38
C PRO A 120 45.45 -1.59 5.79
N SER A 121 45.40 -1.40 4.46
CA SER A 121 45.33 -0.08 3.72
C SER A 121 46.18 0.04 2.44
N ASN A 122 45.51 0.43 1.35
CA ASN A 122 45.83 1.49 0.37
C ASN A 122 47.27 1.94 -0.02
N GLN A 123 47.36 2.24 -1.33
CA GLN A 123 48.06 3.37 -2.00
C GLN A 123 49.57 3.33 -2.37
N LEU A 124 49.77 3.35 -3.70
CA LEU A 124 50.58 4.30 -4.50
C LEU A 124 52.05 4.68 -4.14
N MET A 125 52.90 4.47 -5.15
CA MET A 125 53.91 5.38 -5.73
C MET A 125 55.42 5.33 -5.33
N LEU A 126 56.21 5.59 -6.41
CA LEU A 126 57.58 6.12 -6.52
C LEU A 126 58.84 5.26 -6.19
N THR A 127 59.54 4.88 -7.28
CA THR A 127 60.99 5.10 -7.56
C THR A 127 62.05 4.94 -6.46
N GLY A 128 63.08 4.10 -6.69
CA GLY A 128 64.29 4.06 -5.84
C GLY A 128 65.48 3.24 -6.38
N LEU A 129 66.47 3.94 -6.92
CA LEU A 129 67.79 3.54 -7.44
C LEU A 129 68.60 2.36 -6.78
N VAL A 130 69.05 1.40 -7.63
CA VAL A 130 70.46 1.13 -8.03
C VAL A 130 71.52 0.54 -7.04
N LYS A 131 71.96 -0.70 -7.37
CA LYS A 131 73.34 -1.27 -7.47
C LYS A 131 74.03 -2.12 -6.37
N THR A 132 75.01 -2.90 -6.89
CA THR A 132 76.13 -3.68 -6.30
C THR A 132 75.83 -5.06 -5.69
N ASP A 133 76.63 -6.13 -5.91
CA ASP A 133 77.55 -6.53 -7.01
C ASP A 133 77.99 -8.02 -6.84
N THR A 134 78.76 -8.60 -7.78
CA THR A 134 79.42 -9.95 -7.81
C THR A 134 78.49 -11.19 -8.01
N ASP A 135 78.71 -12.18 -8.90
CA ASP A 135 79.88 -12.91 -9.53
C ASP A 135 80.20 -14.25 -8.81
N VAL A 136 80.54 -15.42 -9.44
CA VAL A 136 80.59 -15.89 -10.87
C VAL A 136 80.70 -17.46 -10.92
N ASP A 137 80.80 -18.09 -12.12
CA ASP A 137 81.20 -19.51 -12.44
C ASP A 137 80.20 -20.69 -12.20
N ALA A 138 80.27 -21.88 -12.87
CA ALA A 138 80.78 -22.30 -14.20
C ALA A 138 80.37 -23.76 -14.63
N ASP A 139 80.39 -24.03 -15.95
CA ASP A 139 80.38 -25.26 -16.82
C ASP A 139 80.03 -26.73 -16.38
N LYS A 140 79.05 -27.31 -17.14
CA LYS A 140 79.01 -28.56 -17.99
C LYS A 140 79.72 -29.91 -17.65
N VAL A 141 79.04 -31.04 -17.98
CA VAL A 141 79.35 -32.08 -19.05
C VAL A 141 78.72 -33.50 -18.78
N ASN A 142 77.98 -34.04 -19.78
CA ASN A 142 77.66 -35.44 -20.23
C ASN A 142 77.73 -36.68 -19.27
N ALA A 143 76.93 -37.76 -19.40
CA ALA A 143 76.67 -38.57 -20.62
C ALA A 143 75.62 -39.74 -20.48
N SER A 144 74.98 -40.13 -21.62
CA SER A 144 74.63 -41.53 -22.03
C SER A 144 73.52 -42.32 -21.26
N ILE A 145 72.87 -43.43 -21.73
CA ILE A 145 72.81 -44.21 -23.01
C ILE A 145 71.54 -45.12 -23.09
N GLU A 146 70.96 -45.35 -24.30
CA GLU A 146 70.20 -46.54 -24.84
C GLU A 146 69.02 -47.23 -24.06
N ASN A 147 68.10 -48.09 -24.58
CA ASN A 147 67.51 -48.52 -25.88
C ASN A 147 66.31 -49.50 -25.56
N MET A 148 65.52 -50.13 -26.45
CA MET A 148 64.78 -49.76 -27.69
C MET A 148 64.02 -51.01 -28.23
N GLU A 149 62.71 -50.96 -28.54
CA GLU A 149 61.99 -52.05 -29.29
C GLU A 149 60.72 -51.57 -30.04
N THR A 150 60.20 -52.34 -31.03
CA THR A 150 59.39 -51.80 -32.16
C THR A 150 58.46 -52.81 -32.88
N SER A 151 57.37 -52.35 -33.53
CA SER A 151 56.90 -52.89 -34.84
C SER A 151 55.84 -52.02 -35.58
N GLU A 152 56.09 -51.69 -36.87
CA GLU A 152 55.17 -51.79 -38.05
C GLU A 152 53.74 -51.16 -38.08
N GLN A 153 53.16 -50.59 -39.15
CA GLN A 153 53.43 -50.28 -40.60
C GLN A 153 52.48 -49.11 -41.04
N PRO A 154 52.45 -48.59 -42.30
CA PRO A 154 53.43 -48.50 -43.40
C PRO A 154 53.64 -47.04 -43.94
N SER A 155 54.53 -46.87 -44.93
CA SER A 155 54.79 -45.59 -45.64
C SER A 155 53.81 -45.30 -46.80
N PRO A 156 53.86 -44.09 -47.41
CA PRO A 156 54.51 -44.01 -48.72
C PRO A 156 55.39 -42.77 -49.01
N VAL A 157 56.48 -43.03 -49.74
CA VAL A 157 57.16 -42.21 -50.78
C VAL A 157 57.38 -40.69 -50.56
N ILE A 158 58.66 -40.30 -50.48
CA ILE A 158 59.15 -38.92 -50.62
C ILE A 158 59.20 -38.51 -52.10
N THR A 159 58.79 -37.27 -52.42
CA THR A 159 59.19 -36.54 -53.64
C THR A 159 59.70 -35.15 -53.21
N PRO A 160 60.86 -34.66 -53.67
CA PRO A 160 61.51 -33.50 -53.07
C PRO A 160 61.00 -32.15 -53.61
N GLN A 161 60.87 -31.15 -52.72
CA GLN A 161 60.83 -29.74 -53.13
C GLN A 161 61.83 -28.88 -52.34
N LEU A 162 62.85 -28.44 -53.08
CA LEU A 162 63.43 -27.10 -53.13
C LEU A 162 63.26 -26.18 -51.91
N TYR A 163 64.40 -25.77 -51.36
CA TYR A 163 64.55 -24.49 -50.66
C TYR A 163 64.06 -23.35 -51.56
N TYR A 164 63.17 -22.51 -51.04
CA TYR A 164 62.94 -21.15 -51.53
C TYR A 164 63.40 -20.14 -50.47
N PRO A 165 63.98 -19.00 -50.87
CA PRO A 165 64.34 -17.94 -49.91
C PRO A 165 63.06 -17.28 -49.37
N VAL A 166 63.02 -17.00 -48.07
CA VAL A 166 61.97 -16.15 -47.50
C VAL A 166 62.26 -14.70 -47.89
N THR A 167 61.63 -14.24 -48.97
CA THR A 167 61.52 -12.80 -49.25
C THR A 167 60.69 -12.14 -48.16
N GLU A 168 61.20 -11.09 -47.53
CA GLU A 168 60.43 -10.29 -46.58
C GLU A 168 59.18 -9.74 -47.28
N LYS A 169 57.98 -10.02 -46.72
CA LYS A 169 56.73 -9.49 -47.29
C LYS A 169 56.75 -7.97 -47.25
N THR A 170 56.53 -7.33 -48.40
CA THR A 170 56.32 -5.87 -48.46
C THR A 170 55.15 -5.45 -47.56
N CYS A 171 55.11 -4.19 -47.11
CA CYS A 171 54.00 -3.71 -46.26
C CYS A 171 52.63 -3.98 -46.93
N ASP A 172 52.52 -3.76 -48.23
CA ASP A 172 51.29 -4.02 -48.99
C ASP A 172 50.91 -5.51 -49.06
N GLN A 173 51.88 -6.44 -49.20
CA GLN A 173 51.61 -7.88 -49.09
C GLN A 173 51.27 -8.33 -47.66
N ARG A 174 51.74 -7.62 -46.62
CA ARG A 174 51.31 -7.84 -45.23
C ARG A 174 49.87 -7.37 -45.03
N ILE A 175 49.49 -6.25 -45.64
CA ILE A 175 48.12 -5.71 -45.62
C ILE A 175 47.16 -6.60 -46.43
N GLU A 176 47.54 -7.08 -47.62
CA GLU A 176 46.70 -7.99 -48.44
C GLU A 176 46.36 -9.30 -47.68
N ASP A 177 47.36 -9.89 -47.04
CA ASP A 177 47.22 -11.08 -46.17
C ASP A 177 46.38 -10.79 -44.90
N MET A 178 46.54 -9.60 -44.30
CA MET A 178 45.71 -9.15 -43.19
C MET A 178 44.23 -9.01 -43.59
N ILE A 179 43.93 -8.37 -44.72
CA ILE A 179 42.55 -8.22 -45.23
C ILE A 179 41.95 -9.61 -45.51
N SER A 180 42.71 -10.50 -46.14
CA SER A 180 42.25 -11.87 -46.44
C SER A 180 41.87 -12.65 -45.17
N LYS A 181 42.67 -12.52 -44.11
CA LYS A 181 42.40 -13.11 -42.79
C LYS A 181 41.22 -12.48 -42.07
N ILE A 182 41.01 -11.17 -42.19
CA ILE A 182 39.90 -10.48 -41.54
C ILE A 182 38.57 -10.79 -42.25
N LEU A 183 38.53 -10.73 -43.58
CA LEU A 183 37.33 -11.01 -44.38
C LEU A 183 37.06 -12.52 -44.57
N ASN A 184 38.00 -13.38 -44.15
CA ASN A 184 38.00 -14.82 -44.41
C ASN A 184 37.76 -15.17 -45.90
N ALA A 185 38.38 -14.41 -46.79
CA ALA A 185 38.21 -14.53 -48.24
C ALA A 185 39.56 -14.54 -48.99
N SER A 186 39.56 -15.13 -50.19
CA SER A 186 40.74 -15.27 -51.05
C SER A 186 40.39 -14.99 -52.52
N TRP A 187 41.09 -14.02 -53.09
CA TRP A 187 41.00 -13.56 -54.49
C TRP A 187 42.35 -13.71 -55.23
N ASN A 188 43.36 -14.26 -54.58
CA ASN A 188 44.74 -14.32 -55.03
C ASN A 188 45.45 -15.52 -54.35
N VAL A 189 46.54 -16.03 -54.93
CA VAL A 189 47.31 -17.20 -54.46
C VAL A 189 48.05 -16.91 -53.14
N GLU A 190 48.31 -15.63 -52.83
CA GLU A 190 48.97 -15.20 -51.58
C GLU A 190 47.98 -14.99 -50.41
N CYS A 191 46.67 -15.16 -50.65
CA CYS A 191 45.60 -15.05 -49.65
C CYS A 191 45.40 -16.35 -48.85
N SER A 192 44.72 -16.26 -47.70
CA SER A 192 44.56 -17.39 -46.76
C SER A 192 43.15 -17.58 -46.17
N GLY A 193 42.16 -16.80 -46.60
CA GLY A 193 40.76 -16.95 -46.19
C GLY A 193 39.97 -18.01 -46.97
N SER A 194 38.91 -18.58 -46.38
CA SER A 194 38.23 -19.76 -46.92
C SER A 194 37.22 -19.50 -48.05
N MET A 195 36.70 -18.28 -48.21
CA MET A 195 35.74 -17.95 -49.27
C MET A 195 36.47 -17.52 -50.55
N ILE A 196 36.32 -18.27 -51.65
CA ILE A 196 36.97 -17.94 -52.92
C ILE A 196 36.16 -16.87 -53.67
N CYS A 197 36.82 -15.77 -54.04
CA CYS A 197 36.26 -14.59 -54.71
C CYS A 197 36.76 -14.46 -56.17
N PRO A 198 36.29 -15.31 -57.11
CA PRO A 198 36.75 -15.32 -58.50
C PRO A 198 36.42 -14.05 -59.30
N GLN A 199 35.34 -13.32 -58.98
CA GLN A 199 35.01 -12.07 -59.68
C GLN A 199 36.01 -10.97 -59.30
N THR A 200 36.33 -10.85 -58.01
CA THR A 200 37.40 -9.98 -57.50
C THR A 200 38.76 -10.37 -58.08
N ALA A 201 39.07 -11.67 -58.17
CA ALA A 201 40.31 -12.16 -58.79
C ALA A 201 40.43 -11.70 -60.26
N SER A 202 39.39 -11.92 -61.06
CA SER A 202 39.38 -11.51 -62.47
C SER A 202 39.42 -9.98 -62.66
N PHE A 203 38.83 -9.21 -61.74
CA PHE A 203 38.97 -7.75 -61.71
C PHE A 203 40.42 -7.31 -61.50
N ILE A 204 41.16 -7.96 -60.59
CA ILE A 204 42.58 -7.68 -60.32
C ILE A 204 43.46 -8.11 -61.51
N GLU A 205 43.15 -9.22 -62.19
CA GLU A 205 43.83 -9.62 -63.43
C GLU A 205 43.64 -8.60 -64.57
N GLN A 206 42.44 -8.02 -64.70
CA GLN A 206 42.12 -7.00 -65.71
C GLN A 206 42.65 -5.60 -65.36
N HIS A 207 42.86 -5.30 -64.08
CA HIS A 207 43.25 -3.98 -63.57
C HIS A 207 44.39 -4.06 -62.55
N GLY A 208 45.52 -4.69 -62.93
CA GLY A 208 46.66 -4.92 -62.03
C GLY A 208 47.24 -3.67 -61.34
N GLU A 209 47.10 -2.49 -61.93
CA GLU A 209 47.48 -1.20 -61.30
C GLU A 209 46.69 -0.91 -60.00
N LYS A 210 45.51 -1.52 -59.83
CA LYS A 210 44.64 -1.41 -58.65
C LYS A 210 44.87 -2.51 -57.61
N ARG A 211 45.86 -3.40 -57.75
CA ARG A 211 46.06 -4.51 -56.79
C ARG A 211 46.27 -4.08 -55.34
N TYR A 212 46.71 -2.84 -55.09
CA TYR A 212 46.85 -2.26 -53.74
C TYR A 212 45.90 -1.08 -53.48
N ASP A 213 44.85 -0.94 -54.29
CA ASP A 213 43.67 -0.12 -54.00
C ASP A 213 42.77 -0.90 -53.02
N PHE A 214 43.17 -0.89 -51.74
CA PHE A 214 42.51 -1.67 -50.70
C PHE A 214 41.05 -1.26 -50.48
N GLU A 215 40.65 -0.01 -50.76
CA GLU A 215 39.26 0.42 -50.67
C GLU A 215 38.38 -0.32 -51.67
N THR A 216 38.76 -0.29 -52.96
CA THR A 216 38.07 -1.05 -54.02
C THR A 216 38.05 -2.55 -53.70
N ILE A 217 39.17 -3.11 -53.25
CA ILE A 217 39.28 -4.56 -53.00
C ILE A 217 38.41 -4.99 -51.81
N ILE A 218 38.47 -4.31 -50.67
CA ILE A 218 37.67 -4.63 -49.48
C ILE A 218 36.17 -4.60 -49.83
N HIS A 219 35.73 -3.58 -50.58
CA HIS A 219 34.35 -3.47 -51.04
C HIS A 219 33.94 -4.62 -51.98
N CYS A 220 34.74 -4.91 -53.02
CA CYS A 220 34.45 -5.99 -53.97
C CYS A 220 34.39 -7.36 -53.29
N VAL A 221 35.34 -7.67 -52.40
CA VAL A 221 35.38 -8.94 -51.65
C VAL A 221 34.15 -9.09 -50.77
N LEU A 222 33.80 -8.06 -49.98
CA LEU A 222 32.63 -8.10 -49.10
C LEU A 222 31.33 -8.31 -49.89
N ILE A 223 31.12 -7.57 -51.00
CA ILE A 223 29.91 -7.72 -51.81
C ILE A 223 29.86 -9.10 -52.49
N GLU A 224 30.98 -9.63 -53.01
CA GLU A 224 31.03 -10.97 -53.59
C GLU A 224 30.72 -12.07 -52.54
N CYS A 225 31.29 -11.97 -51.34
CA CYS A 225 30.97 -12.86 -50.22
C CYS A 225 29.48 -12.79 -49.82
N VAL A 226 28.90 -11.59 -49.72
CA VAL A 226 27.49 -11.39 -49.38
C VAL A 226 26.56 -11.98 -50.45
N LEU A 227 26.83 -11.76 -51.73
CA LEU A 227 26.02 -12.31 -52.83
C LEU A 227 26.08 -13.84 -52.88
N LYS A 228 27.25 -14.45 -52.63
CA LYS A 228 27.36 -15.92 -52.53
C LYS A 228 26.56 -16.52 -51.38
N LEU A 229 26.56 -15.85 -50.23
CA LEU A 229 25.78 -16.25 -49.04
C LEU A 229 24.27 -16.00 -49.21
N TYR A 230 23.86 -15.13 -50.11
CA TYR A 230 22.44 -14.95 -50.48
C TYR A 230 21.93 -15.99 -51.49
N ASN A 231 22.81 -16.57 -52.31
CA ASN A 231 22.47 -17.54 -53.36
C ASN A 231 22.75 -19.01 -52.96
N ASP A 232 23.07 -19.27 -51.68
CA ASP A 232 23.44 -20.59 -51.14
C ASP A 232 24.63 -21.29 -51.88
N GLU A 233 25.53 -20.55 -52.51
CA GLU A 233 26.71 -21.09 -53.24
C GLU A 233 27.85 -21.59 -52.33
N VAL A 234 27.59 -21.94 -51.07
CA VAL A 234 28.63 -22.22 -50.06
C VAL A 234 28.39 -23.56 -49.35
N GLU A 235 29.10 -24.60 -49.81
CA GLU A 235 29.29 -25.84 -49.04
C GLU A 235 30.13 -25.54 -47.78
N LEU A 236 29.46 -25.26 -46.66
CA LEU A 236 30.10 -25.12 -45.36
C LEU A 236 30.53 -26.49 -44.82
N ASN A 237 31.83 -26.79 -44.89
CA ASN A 237 32.42 -27.95 -44.25
C ASN A 237 32.30 -27.87 -42.70
N GLU A 238 31.28 -28.53 -42.13
CA GLU A 238 31.16 -28.74 -40.68
C GLU A 238 32.22 -29.75 -40.20
N GLY A 239 33.45 -29.28 -39.98
CA GLY A 239 34.60 -30.17 -39.77
C GLY A 239 35.70 -29.70 -38.81
N ALA A 240 35.47 -28.68 -37.96
CA ALA A 240 36.54 -28.11 -37.11
C ALA A 240 36.09 -27.44 -35.80
N ALA A 241 35.09 -27.97 -35.07
CA ALA A 241 34.56 -27.29 -33.87
C ALA A 241 34.07 -28.19 -32.70
N ALA A 242 34.57 -29.43 -32.54
CA ALA A 242 34.12 -30.32 -31.46
C ALA A 242 35.20 -31.33 -30.99
N ALA A 243 36.23 -30.89 -30.24
CA ALA A 243 37.32 -31.79 -29.80
C ALA A 243 38.08 -31.39 -28.51
N ILE A 244 37.45 -30.73 -27.52
CA ILE A 244 37.96 -30.71 -26.12
C ILE A 244 36.78 -30.79 -25.15
N ASP A 245 36.32 -32.00 -24.83
CA ASP A 245 36.68 -32.66 -23.57
C ASP A 245 36.15 -34.11 -23.58
N GLY A 246 36.64 -34.99 -22.70
CA GLY A 246 36.16 -36.39 -22.73
C GLY A 246 36.51 -37.27 -21.54
N SER A 247 35.51 -38.02 -21.06
CA SER A 247 35.71 -39.16 -20.16
C SER A 247 34.67 -40.27 -20.37
N THR A 248 35.10 -41.33 -21.07
CA THR A 248 34.72 -42.74 -20.85
C THR A 248 33.25 -43.12 -20.61
N SER A 249 32.70 -43.87 -21.56
CA SER A 249 31.86 -45.03 -21.27
C SER A 249 32.32 -46.23 -22.09
N ARG A 250 32.23 -47.44 -21.53
CA ARG A 250 32.52 -48.70 -22.22
C ARG A 250 31.60 -49.78 -21.69
N ASP A 251 31.17 -50.66 -22.61
CA ASP A 251 30.42 -51.90 -22.36
C ASP A 251 29.01 -51.68 -21.76
N VAL A 252 28.01 -52.55 -21.94
CA VAL A 252 27.97 -53.93 -22.47
C VAL A 252 26.87 -54.06 -23.53
N SER A 253 27.08 -54.93 -24.52
CA SER A 253 26.09 -55.31 -25.55
C SER A 253 25.27 -56.56 -25.18
N SER A 254 23.98 -56.62 -25.56
CA SER A 254 23.30 -57.91 -25.80
C SER A 254 22.14 -57.78 -26.79
N LYS A 255 22.07 -58.70 -27.76
CA LYS A 255 20.89 -58.98 -28.59
C LYS A 255 20.06 -60.11 -27.97
N ASN A 256 18.78 -60.18 -28.35
CA ASN A 256 18.00 -61.37 -28.80
C ASN A 256 16.54 -60.88 -28.96
N GLU A 257 15.90 -60.96 -30.12
CA GLU A 257 15.42 -62.16 -30.83
C GLU A 257 14.38 -62.98 -30.04
N THR A 258 13.11 -62.90 -30.45
CA THR A 258 12.38 -64.02 -31.10
C THR A 258 11.00 -63.58 -31.64
N ASN A 259 10.39 -64.39 -32.51
CA ASN A 259 9.18 -64.07 -33.29
C ASN A 259 7.92 -64.81 -32.81
N THR A 260 6.76 -64.23 -33.11
CA THR A 260 5.52 -64.90 -33.58
C THR A 260 4.75 -63.86 -34.43
N GLU A 261 4.51 -64.06 -35.73
CA GLU A 261 3.41 -64.85 -36.34
C GLU A 261 1.99 -64.29 -36.01
N SER A 262 1.07 -64.07 -36.98
CA SER A 262 1.08 -64.38 -38.43
C SER A 262 0.04 -63.58 -39.25
N ALA A 263 0.23 -63.55 -40.59
CA ALA A 263 -0.77 -63.53 -41.71
C ALA A 263 -1.93 -62.48 -41.78
N ALA A 264 -2.45 -62.06 -42.95
CA ALA A 264 -1.99 -62.08 -44.37
C ALA A 264 -2.95 -61.20 -45.24
N ASP A 265 -2.50 -60.83 -46.45
CA ASP A 265 -3.23 -60.38 -47.68
C ASP A 265 -4.30 -59.24 -47.63
N GLY A 266 -4.48 -58.40 -48.67
CA GLY A 266 -3.71 -58.20 -49.91
C GLY A 266 -4.51 -57.57 -51.07
N SER A 267 -3.87 -56.74 -51.93
CA SER A 267 -4.38 -56.21 -53.22
C SER A 267 -5.60 -55.22 -53.16
N MET A 268 -5.99 -54.39 -54.15
CA MET A 268 -5.42 -53.86 -55.41
C MET A 268 -6.07 -52.47 -55.74
N GLU A 269 -5.72 -51.86 -56.89
CA GLU A 269 -6.20 -50.59 -57.49
C GLU A 269 -7.75 -50.47 -57.63
N THR A 270 -8.40 -49.29 -57.66
CA THR A 270 -8.46 -48.38 -58.84
C THR A 270 -9.38 -47.13 -58.60
N THR A 271 -9.08 -46.02 -59.30
CA THR A 271 -9.95 -44.90 -59.80
C THR A 271 -11.09 -44.20 -59.00
N THR A 272 -11.16 -42.87 -59.23
CA THR A 272 -12.25 -41.87 -59.02
C THR A 272 -13.58 -42.20 -59.74
N PRO A 273 -14.78 -41.53 -59.54
CA PRO A 273 -14.97 -40.10 -59.15
C PRO A 273 -16.28 -39.63 -58.41
N SER A 274 -16.36 -38.30 -58.16
CA SER A 274 -17.57 -37.42 -58.16
C SER A 274 -18.54 -37.36 -56.95
N LEU A 275 -19.44 -36.36 -56.97
CA LEU A 275 -20.40 -35.95 -55.92
C LEU A 275 -21.76 -36.68 -56.11
N SER A 276 -22.64 -36.92 -55.12
CA SER A 276 -23.25 -35.91 -54.22
C SER A 276 -24.29 -36.50 -53.24
N LYS A 277 -24.50 -35.83 -52.08
CA LYS A 277 -25.68 -35.88 -51.15
C LYS A 277 -26.01 -37.25 -50.50
N PHE A 278 -26.32 -37.33 -49.21
CA PHE A 278 -27.61 -36.88 -48.64
C PHE A 278 -27.58 -36.49 -47.14
N SER A 279 -28.50 -35.58 -46.77
CA SER A 279 -29.11 -35.29 -45.45
C SER A 279 -28.40 -35.66 -44.12
N PHE A 280 -28.15 -34.64 -43.29
CA PHE A 280 -28.08 -34.76 -41.83
C PHE A 280 -29.46 -34.63 -41.15
N SER A 281 -29.62 -35.22 -39.97
CA SER A 281 -30.73 -34.97 -39.02
C SER A 281 -30.16 -34.57 -37.65
N ALA A 282 -30.89 -33.77 -36.87
CA ALA A 282 -30.33 -33.02 -35.74
C ALA A 282 -30.96 -33.36 -34.37
N PRO A 283 -30.16 -33.40 -33.28
CA PRO A 283 -30.66 -33.40 -31.91
C PRO A 283 -30.44 -32.06 -31.16
N LYS A 284 -31.54 -31.33 -30.99
CA LYS A 284 -31.96 -30.46 -29.85
C LYS A 284 -30.91 -29.72 -28.98
N LYS A 285 -31.16 -28.41 -28.82
CA LYS A 285 -30.51 -27.48 -27.87
C LYS A 285 -30.76 -27.84 -26.40
N ILE A 286 -29.78 -27.56 -25.54
CA ILE A 286 -29.96 -27.35 -24.09
C ILE A 286 -29.48 -25.92 -23.75
N LYS A 287 -30.12 -25.25 -22.78
CA LYS A 287 -29.80 -23.87 -22.35
C LYS A 287 -28.76 -23.86 -21.22
N SER A 288 -27.98 -22.78 -21.16
CA SER A 288 -27.10 -22.44 -20.03
C SER A 288 -27.67 -21.24 -19.26
N ASP A 289 -28.28 -21.48 -18.10
CA ASP A 289 -28.90 -20.45 -17.27
C ASP A 289 -27.92 -19.88 -16.21
N ASP A 290 -27.05 -18.97 -16.66
CA ASP A 290 -26.12 -18.20 -15.82
C ASP A 290 -26.73 -16.89 -15.32
N THR A 291 -27.51 -17.01 -14.24
CA THR A 291 -28.17 -15.92 -13.51
C THR A 291 -27.22 -15.09 -12.63
N GLU A 292 -26.19 -14.50 -13.23
CA GLU A 292 -25.34 -13.46 -12.62
C GLU A 292 -25.25 -12.19 -13.51
N VAL A 293 -25.79 -12.25 -14.74
CA VAL A 293 -25.73 -11.15 -15.75
C VAL A 293 -27.04 -10.35 -15.85
N GLN A 294 -28.17 -10.87 -15.33
CA GLN A 294 -29.50 -10.26 -15.52
C GLN A 294 -29.91 -9.24 -14.45
N GLU A 295 -29.41 -9.30 -13.21
CA GLU A 295 -29.79 -8.32 -12.17
C GLU A 295 -29.17 -6.93 -12.38
N ILE A 296 -28.04 -6.82 -13.08
CA ILE A 296 -27.37 -5.52 -13.31
C ILE A 296 -27.97 -4.77 -14.53
N MET A 297 -28.58 -5.47 -15.49
CA MET A 297 -29.24 -4.83 -16.64
C MET A 297 -30.70 -4.44 -16.40
N ALA A 298 -31.27 -4.74 -15.23
CA ALA A 298 -32.66 -4.43 -14.90
C ALA A 298 -32.98 -2.92 -14.74
N ASN A 299 -31.96 -2.06 -14.58
CA ASN A 299 -32.11 -0.63 -14.33
C ASN A 299 -31.70 0.29 -15.51
N ALA A 300 -31.45 -0.25 -16.70
CA ALA A 300 -30.88 0.52 -17.82
C ALA A 300 -31.49 0.16 -19.20
N SER A 301 -32.80 0.34 -19.35
CA SER A 301 -33.45 0.27 -20.67
C SER A 301 -34.66 1.20 -20.78
N ASN A 302 -34.49 2.33 -21.48
CA ASN A 302 -35.59 3.06 -22.12
C ASN A 302 -35.08 3.73 -23.40
N GLN A 303 -35.84 3.54 -24.48
CA GLN A 303 -35.78 4.21 -25.78
C GLN A 303 -34.59 3.96 -26.73
N ASP A 304 -34.91 3.12 -27.73
CA ASP A 304 -34.90 3.44 -29.17
C ASP A 304 -33.57 3.51 -29.96
N GLN A 305 -33.44 2.55 -30.89
CA GLN A 305 -32.63 2.68 -32.11
C GLN A 305 -33.41 3.44 -33.19
N PRO A 306 -32.69 4.01 -34.17
CA PRO A 306 -32.97 3.60 -35.56
C PRO A 306 -31.72 3.08 -36.29
N SER A 307 -31.95 2.31 -37.34
CA SER A 307 -30.94 1.61 -38.14
C SER A 307 -30.47 2.44 -39.35
N THR A 308 -29.23 2.21 -39.83
CA THR A 308 -28.94 1.96 -41.27
C THR A 308 -27.49 1.52 -41.57
N SER A 309 -27.26 1.14 -42.83
CA SER A 309 -25.98 0.93 -43.53
C SER A 309 -25.02 -0.17 -43.04
N ARG A 310 -25.03 -1.29 -43.80
CA ARG A 310 -23.91 -2.24 -43.94
C ARG A 310 -22.72 -1.56 -44.64
N ASN A 311 -21.49 -1.97 -44.32
CA ASN A 311 -20.60 -2.75 -45.22
C ASN A 311 -19.21 -3.00 -44.61
N LEU A 312 -18.39 -3.80 -45.30
CA LEU A 312 -17.00 -4.16 -44.99
C LEU A 312 -16.79 -4.95 -43.69
N GLN A 313 -17.22 -6.22 -43.72
CA GLN A 313 -16.81 -7.25 -42.77
C GLN A 313 -16.16 -8.42 -43.54
N VAL A 314 -14.83 -8.56 -43.45
CA VAL A 314 -14.07 -9.67 -44.04
C VAL A 314 -13.00 -10.15 -43.05
N CYS A 315 -13.03 -11.45 -42.74
CA CYS A 315 -11.96 -12.26 -42.14
C CYS A 315 -11.24 -11.73 -40.87
N ILE A 316 -11.83 -12.02 -39.70
CA ILE A 316 -11.07 -12.55 -38.55
C ILE A 316 -11.77 -13.82 -38.07
N VAL A 317 -11.14 -14.99 -38.31
CA VAL A 317 -11.47 -16.29 -37.71
C VAL A 317 -10.12 -17.01 -37.54
N GLY A 318 -9.78 -17.44 -36.32
CA GLY A 318 -8.43 -17.94 -36.04
C GLY A 318 -8.12 -18.28 -34.57
N THR A 319 -9.08 -18.79 -33.82
CA THR A 319 -8.82 -19.58 -32.60
C THR A 319 -8.68 -21.03 -33.08
N GLU A 320 -7.66 -21.81 -32.73
CA GLU A 320 -7.47 -22.50 -31.44
C GLU A 320 -6.04 -23.11 -31.31
N LEU A 321 -5.82 -23.91 -30.25
CA LEU A 321 -4.63 -24.73 -29.92
C LEU A 321 -3.41 -23.98 -29.35
N PHE A 322 -3.40 -23.86 -28.03
CA PHE A 322 -2.19 -23.64 -27.22
C PHE A 322 -1.67 -24.98 -26.68
N THR A 323 -0.37 -25.23 -26.82
CA THR A 323 0.37 -26.29 -26.11
C THR A 323 1.55 -25.70 -25.35
N SER A 324 2.14 -26.48 -24.43
CA SER A 324 3.22 -26.03 -23.54
C SER A 324 4.51 -25.70 -24.31
N CYS A 325 5.09 -24.55 -23.99
CA CYS A 325 6.32 -24.04 -24.60
C CYS A 325 7.55 -24.89 -24.23
N PRO A 326 8.28 -25.49 -25.20
CA PRO A 326 9.73 -25.59 -25.13
C PRO A 326 10.35 -24.22 -25.49
N THR A 327 11.66 -24.16 -25.72
CA THR A 327 12.32 -23.04 -26.43
C THR A 327 11.66 -22.75 -27.79
N PRO A 328 11.84 -21.55 -28.38
CA PRO A 328 11.19 -21.17 -29.65
C PRO A 328 11.76 -21.95 -30.85
N SER A 329 11.28 -23.18 -31.03
CA SER A 329 11.65 -24.05 -32.15
C SER A 329 11.07 -23.56 -33.48
N SER A 330 11.89 -22.83 -34.25
CA SER A 330 11.91 -22.88 -35.71
C SER A 330 10.55 -22.90 -36.43
N THR A 331 9.73 -21.85 -36.26
CA THR A 331 8.59 -21.61 -37.16
C THR A 331 9.10 -21.10 -38.51
N ILE A 332 9.31 -22.03 -39.46
CA ILE A 332 9.57 -21.87 -40.90
C ILE A 332 9.96 -20.44 -41.31
N PHE A 333 11.26 -20.17 -41.31
CA PHE A 333 11.80 -18.95 -41.90
C PHE A 333 11.48 -18.88 -43.40
N SER A 334 11.35 -17.66 -43.94
CA SER A 334 11.53 -17.52 -45.38
C SER A 334 13.00 -17.86 -45.71
N PRO A 335 13.31 -18.50 -46.86
CA PRO A 335 14.69 -18.77 -47.26
C PRO A 335 15.57 -17.52 -47.23
N MET A 336 14.99 -16.38 -47.62
CA MET A 336 15.61 -15.06 -47.62
C MET A 336 15.97 -14.56 -46.20
N THR A 337 15.18 -14.91 -45.19
CA THR A 337 15.48 -14.61 -43.77
C THR A 337 16.66 -15.44 -43.27
N LEU A 338 16.73 -16.73 -43.64
CA LEU A 338 17.83 -17.62 -43.29
C LEU A 338 19.14 -17.18 -43.96
N ALA A 339 19.09 -16.84 -45.26
CA ALA A 339 20.21 -16.27 -45.99
C ALA A 339 20.69 -14.95 -45.36
N LYS A 340 19.77 -14.02 -45.01
CA LYS A 340 20.11 -12.77 -44.32
C LYS A 340 20.77 -13.02 -42.95
N ASN A 341 20.32 -14.04 -42.20
CA ASN A 341 20.99 -14.46 -40.97
C ASN A 341 22.42 -14.99 -41.23
N ASN A 342 22.62 -15.84 -42.25
CA ASN A 342 23.95 -16.36 -42.63
C ASN A 342 24.91 -15.23 -43.04
N VAL A 343 24.44 -14.26 -43.82
CA VAL A 343 25.18 -13.05 -44.22
C VAL A 343 25.61 -12.23 -43.01
N ILE A 344 24.69 -11.92 -42.07
CA ILE A 344 25.02 -11.16 -40.86
C ILE A 344 26.04 -11.94 -40.00
N MET A 345 25.90 -13.27 -39.87
CA MET A 345 26.86 -14.09 -39.14
C MET A 345 28.27 -14.09 -39.76
N HIS A 346 28.40 -14.00 -41.08
CA HIS A 346 29.69 -13.81 -41.74
C HIS A 346 30.29 -12.42 -41.42
N LEU A 347 29.50 -11.34 -41.52
CA LEU A 347 29.95 -9.98 -41.22
C LEU A 347 30.35 -9.81 -39.74
N VAL A 348 29.64 -10.44 -38.80
CA VAL A 348 30.01 -10.52 -37.37
C VAL A 348 31.35 -11.24 -37.18
N ARG A 349 31.59 -12.36 -37.86
CA ARG A 349 32.89 -13.06 -37.82
C ARG A 349 34.01 -12.18 -38.37
N CYS A 350 33.77 -11.42 -39.43
CA CYS A 350 34.75 -10.49 -40.00
C CYS A 350 35.10 -9.36 -39.01
N HIS A 351 34.11 -8.82 -38.29
CA HIS A 351 34.34 -7.85 -37.22
C HIS A 351 35.11 -8.44 -36.03
N GLN A 352 34.79 -9.67 -35.60
CA GLN A 352 35.55 -10.38 -34.57
C GLN A 352 37.02 -10.59 -34.98
N SER A 353 37.26 -11.00 -36.23
CA SER A 353 38.60 -11.12 -36.79
C SER A 353 39.33 -9.77 -36.86
N TYR A 354 38.63 -8.70 -37.23
CA TYR A 354 39.16 -7.33 -37.20
C TYR A 354 39.63 -6.92 -35.80
N GLN A 355 38.79 -7.09 -34.76
CA GLN A 355 39.17 -6.74 -33.39
C GLN A 355 40.38 -7.57 -32.93
N GLN A 356 40.42 -8.88 -33.21
CA GLN A 356 41.57 -9.72 -32.87
C GLN A 356 42.87 -9.31 -33.58
N GLN A 357 42.83 -8.79 -34.81
CA GLN A 357 44.04 -8.28 -35.47
C GLN A 357 44.43 -6.90 -34.93
N LYS A 358 43.45 -6.03 -34.67
CA LYS A 358 43.64 -4.71 -34.04
C LYS A 358 44.32 -4.82 -32.67
N GLU A 359 43.91 -5.77 -31.83
CA GLU A 359 44.57 -6.07 -30.56
C GLU A 359 46.02 -6.54 -30.74
N LYS A 360 46.27 -7.47 -31.67
CA LYS A 360 47.63 -7.97 -31.97
C LYS A 360 48.55 -6.86 -32.46
N ILE A 361 48.06 -6.01 -33.36
CA ILE A 361 48.81 -4.89 -33.95
C ILE A 361 49.06 -3.79 -32.90
N ASN A 362 48.10 -3.51 -32.02
CA ASN A 362 48.31 -2.62 -30.87
C ASN A 362 49.35 -3.19 -29.89
N ALA A 363 49.41 -4.51 -29.71
CA ALA A 363 50.43 -5.17 -28.88
C ALA A 363 51.82 -5.19 -29.54
N SER A 364 51.91 -5.28 -30.87
CA SER A 364 53.17 -5.22 -31.63
C SER A 364 53.62 -3.81 -32.02
N ALA A 365 52.84 -2.76 -31.72
CA ALA A 365 53.09 -1.38 -32.13
C ALA A 365 54.43 -0.78 -31.66
N VAL A 366 55.12 -1.43 -30.70
CA VAL A 366 56.48 -1.06 -30.24
C VAL A 366 57.56 -1.48 -31.25
N GLN A 367 57.22 -2.30 -32.24
CA GLN A 367 58.18 -3.07 -33.06
C GLN A 367 58.08 -2.81 -34.57
N GLU A 368 57.15 -1.96 -35.02
CA GLU A 368 56.95 -1.61 -36.44
C GLU A 368 57.43 -0.18 -36.79
N LEU A 369 57.63 0.08 -38.08
CA LEU A 369 57.95 1.42 -38.56
C LEU A 369 56.72 2.33 -38.47
N LEU A 370 56.90 3.58 -38.03
CA LEU A 370 55.78 4.50 -37.73
C LEU A 370 54.85 4.74 -38.94
N GLN A 371 55.42 4.83 -40.15
CA GLN A 371 54.67 4.98 -41.40
C GLN A 371 53.90 3.70 -41.83
N ASP A 372 54.46 2.51 -41.56
CA ASP A 372 53.76 1.24 -41.79
C ASP A 372 52.58 1.12 -40.82
N LEU A 373 52.79 1.47 -39.55
CA LEU A 373 51.76 1.44 -38.51
C LEU A 373 50.58 2.38 -38.84
N GLU A 374 50.85 3.62 -39.27
CA GLU A 374 49.81 4.55 -39.73
C GLU A 374 49.02 3.98 -40.92
N LYS A 375 49.71 3.40 -41.91
CA LYS A 375 49.08 2.78 -43.08
C LYS A 375 48.19 1.59 -42.68
N ILE A 376 48.71 0.68 -41.85
CA ILE A 376 47.97 -0.48 -41.31
C ILE A 376 46.75 -0.03 -40.49
N GLN A 377 46.88 0.98 -39.62
CA GLN A 377 45.77 1.52 -38.84
C GLN A 377 44.70 2.18 -39.72
N SER A 378 45.09 2.92 -40.77
CA SER A 378 44.14 3.48 -41.73
C SER A 378 43.38 2.40 -42.51
N THR A 379 44.07 1.31 -42.92
CA THR A 379 43.41 0.18 -43.59
C THR A 379 42.49 -0.58 -42.64
N LEU A 380 42.90 -0.80 -41.37
CA LEU A 380 42.04 -1.37 -40.34
C LEU A 380 40.75 -0.56 -40.15
N GLN A 381 40.83 0.77 -40.10
CA GLN A 381 39.63 1.61 -40.03
C GLN A 381 38.73 1.42 -41.26
N LEU A 382 39.31 1.42 -42.46
CA LEU A 382 38.55 1.22 -43.69
C LEU A 382 37.86 -0.16 -43.74
N ILE A 383 38.50 -1.22 -43.22
CA ILE A 383 37.88 -2.55 -43.13
C ILE A 383 36.62 -2.52 -42.24
N VAL A 384 36.67 -1.91 -41.04
CA VAL A 384 35.49 -1.87 -40.16
C VAL A 384 34.39 -0.95 -40.72
N ASP A 385 34.75 0.19 -41.31
CA ASP A 385 33.79 1.08 -41.98
C ASP A 385 33.05 0.34 -43.12
N MET A 386 33.77 -0.43 -43.93
CA MET A 386 33.16 -1.23 -45.00
C MET A 386 32.31 -2.39 -44.47
N ILE A 387 32.76 -3.12 -43.43
CA ILE A 387 31.95 -4.17 -42.79
C ILE A 387 30.62 -3.59 -42.26
N MET A 388 30.66 -2.42 -41.62
CA MET A 388 29.47 -1.76 -41.09
C MET A 388 28.56 -1.24 -42.20
N ARG A 389 29.09 -0.59 -43.25
CA ARG A 389 28.28 -0.14 -44.40
C ARG A 389 27.62 -1.31 -45.14
N VAL A 390 28.35 -2.41 -45.37
CA VAL A 390 27.76 -3.61 -45.98
C VAL A 390 26.71 -4.25 -45.06
N THR A 391 26.94 -4.28 -43.75
CA THR A 391 25.91 -4.68 -42.76
C THR A 391 24.66 -3.80 -42.86
N ILE A 392 24.80 -2.49 -43.03
CA ILE A 392 23.67 -1.55 -43.20
C ILE A 392 22.92 -1.80 -44.51
N LEU A 393 23.61 -2.05 -45.63
CA LEU A 393 22.98 -2.39 -46.92
C LEU A 393 22.20 -3.71 -46.85
N VAL A 394 22.72 -4.71 -46.15
CA VAL A 394 22.04 -5.98 -45.84
C VAL A 394 20.81 -5.75 -44.97
N LEU A 395 20.93 -4.96 -43.90
CA LEU A 395 19.84 -4.75 -42.94
C LEU A 395 18.69 -3.92 -43.53
N THR A 396 19.01 -2.90 -44.34
CA THR A 396 18.03 -2.01 -45.01
C THR A 396 17.36 -2.64 -46.24
N ASP A 397 17.68 -3.90 -46.59
CA ASP A 397 17.14 -4.62 -47.75
C ASP A 397 17.38 -3.90 -49.10
N ARG A 398 18.59 -3.32 -49.26
CA ARG A 398 19.03 -2.67 -50.51
C ARG A 398 19.76 -3.58 -51.49
N ILE A 399 20.21 -4.77 -51.05
CA ILE A 399 20.87 -5.76 -51.90
C ILE A 399 19.84 -6.66 -52.60
N TYR A 400 18.72 -6.96 -51.93
CA TYR A 400 17.54 -7.63 -52.48
C TYR A 400 16.28 -6.93 -51.93
N GLU A 401 15.38 -6.47 -52.80
CA GLU A 401 14.21 -5.68 -52.39
C GLU A 401 13.19 -6.49 -51.56
N ASN A 402 13.03 -6.13 -50.29
CA ASN A 402 12.02 -6.71 -49.41
C ASN A 402 10.69 -5.95 -49.47
N TYR A 403 9.81 -6.36 -50.39
CA TYR A 403 8.47 -5.76 -50.54
C TYR A 403 7.56 -5.85 -49.29
N ASN A 404 7.95 -6.63 -48.26
CA ASN A 404 7.20 -6.83 -47.02
C ASN A 404 7.86 -6.20 -45.77
N LEU A 405 8.79 -5.26 -45.91
CA LEU A 405 9.52 -4.57 -44.82
C LEU A 405 8.62 -4.11 -43.63
N ASN A 406 7.38 -3.71 -43.91
CA ASN A 406 6.40 -3.26 -42.91
C ASN A 406 5.78 -4.40 -42.06
N LEU A 407 5.90 -5.66 -42.50
CA LEU A 407 5.40 -6.85 -41.81
C LEU A 407 6.54 -7.73 -41.26
N ASP A 408 7.71 -7.68 -41.89
CA ASP A 408 8.83 -8.58 -41.59
C ASP A 408 9.50 -8.33 -40.23
N GLN A 409 10.12 -9.36 -39.66
CA GLN A 409 10.85 -9.29 -38.40
C GLN A 409 12.30 -8.83 -38.65
N SER A 410 12.87 -8.04 -37.74
CA SER A 410 14.28 -7.65 -37.84
C SER A 410 15.19 -8.88 -37.67
N ALA A 411 16.07 -9.14 -38.65
CA ALA A 411 17.02 -10.25 -38.61
C ALA A 411 17.95 -10.21 -37.38
N LEU A 412 18.33 -9.01 -36.93
CA LEU A 412 19.09 -8.81 -35.69
C LEU A 412 18.36 -9.36 -34.46
N LEU A 413 17.02 -9.36 -34.44
CA LEU A 413 16.24 -9.70 -33.24
C LEU A 413 16.43 -11.15 -32.80
N GLU A 414 16.45 -12.08 -33.75
CA GLU A 414 16.65 -13.50 -33.48
C GLU A 414 18.11 -13.77 -33.08
N LEU A 415 19.06 -13.21 -33.83
CA LEU A 415 20.50 -13.35 -33.57
C LEU A 415 20.88 -12.78 -32.20
N CYS A 416 20.24 -11.70 -31.74
CA CYS A 416 20.37 -11.18 -30.38
C CYS A 416 19.76 -12.10 -29.31
N TYR A 417 18.63 -12.79 -29.57
CA TYR A 417 18.09 -13.79 -28.62
C TYR A 417 18.90 -15.09 -28.54
N GLN A 418 19.77 -15.33 -29.53
CA GLN A 418 20.71 -16.45 -29.54
C GLN A 418 22.10 -16.05 -29.00
N ASP A 419 22.26 -14.82 -28.48
CA ASP A 419 23.53 -14.20 -28.08
C ASP A 419 24.64 -14.32 -29.15
N ARG A 420 24.26 -14.33 -30.43
CA ARG A 420 25.18 -14.47 -31.58
C ARG A 420 25.78 -13.16 -32.07
N ILE A 421 25.24 -12.02 -31.62
CA ILE A 421 25.76 -10.68 -31.92
C ILE A 421 26.55 -10.19 -30.69
N PRO A 422 27.88 -9.96 -30.81
CA PRO A 422 28.67 -9.34 -29.74
C PRO A 422 28.19 -7.93 -29.40
N ASP A 423 28.28 -7.55 -28.12
CA ASP A 423 27.89 -6.20 -27.68
C ASP A 423 28.77 -5.11 -28.35
N ASP A 424 30.04 -5.40 -28.68
CA ASP A 424 30.93 -4.49 -29.42
C ASP A 424 30.52 -4.28 -30.89
N PHE A 425 30.07 -5.34 -31.57
CA PHE A 425 29.51 -5.25 -32.93
C PHE A 425 28.24 -4.40 -32.93
N LEU A 426 27.39 -4.59 -31.92
CA LEU A 426 26.16 -3.82 -31.75
C LEU A 426 26.46 -2.34 -31.43
N TYR A 427 27.52 -2.06 -30.67
CA TYR A 427 28.00 -0.71 -30.42
C TYR A 427 28.51 -0.03 -31.71
N ASP A 428 29.42 -0.67 -32.44
CA ASP A 428 30.01 -0.12 -33.67
C ASP A 428 28.95 0.06 -34.78
N LEU A 429 28.00 -0.88 -34.90
CA LEU A 429 26.87 -0.77 -35.83
C LEU A 429 25.96 0.42 -35.49
N ILE A 430 25.66 0.64 -34.20
CA ILE A 430 24.92 1.82 -33.75
C ILE A 430 25.72 3.10 -34.00
N ALA A 431 27.06 3.07 -33.86
CA ALA A 431 27.93 4.21 -34.10
C ALA A 431 27.98 4.66 -35.57
N GLU A 432 28.12 3.73 -36.53
CA GLU A 432 28.07 4.05 -37.96
C GLU A 432 26.64 4.43 -38.39
N CYS A 433 25.61 3.67 -37.97
CA CYS A 433 24.22 3.97 -38.30
C CYS A 433 23.79 5.37 -37.86
N TYR A 434 24.20 5.82 -36.67
CA TYR A 434 23.77 7.13 -36.13
C TYR A 434 24.26 8.33 -36.96
N GLN A 435 25.28 8.16 -37.80
CA GLN A 435 25.69 9.18 -38.77
C GLN A 435 24.68 9.34 -39.92
N GLN A 436 23.87 8.30 -40.17
CA GLN A 436 22.86 8.24 -41.24
C GLN A 436 21.45 8.01 -40.65
N PRO A 437 20.78 9.06 -40.14
CA PRO A 437 19.61 8.92 -39.28
C PRO A 437 18.43 8.16 -39.91
N ALA A 438 18.25 8.26 -41.24
CA ALA A 438 17.20 7.50 -41.93
C ALA A 438 17.42 5.97 -41.90
N GLU A 439 18.68 5.53 -41.92
CA GLU A 439 19.08 4.12 -41.91
C GLU A 439 19.03 3.55 -40.50
N PHE A 440 19.49 4.35 -39.52
CA PHE A 440 19.31 4.09 -38.09
C PHE A 440 17.83 3.93 -37.72
N ASP A 441 16.98 4.89 -38.10
CA ASP A 441 15.54 4.85 -37.83
C ASP A 441 14.89 3.62 -38.47
N GLN A 442 15.26 3.25 -39.70
CA GLN A 442 14.74 2.05 -40.38
C GLN A 442 15.11 0.76 -39.62
N ILE A 443 16.40 0.53 -39.37
CA ILE A 443 16.91 -0.70 -38.77
C ILE A 443 16.38 -0.86 -37.33
N PHE A 444 16.58 0.16 -36.49
CA PHE A 444 16.30 0.03 -35.07
C PHE A 444 14.82 0.21 -34.73
N SER A 445 14.00 0.89 -35.55
CA SER A 445 12.54 0.85 -35.37
C SER A 445 11.96 -0.53 -35.68
N GLN A 446 12.51 -1.27 -36.67
CA GLN A 446 12.09 -2.66 -36.92
C GLN A 446 12.44 -3.57 -35.74
N LEU A 447 13.62 -3.37 -35.13
CA LEU A 447 14.05 -4.09 -33.93
C LEU A 447 13.14 -3.78 -32.72
N LEU A 448 12.87 -2.51 -32.44
CA LEU A 448 11.97 -2.06 -31.38
C LEU A 448 10.52 -2.54 -31.60
N ARG A 449 10.03 -2.54 -32.85
CA ARG A 449 8.72 -3.12 -33.23
C ARG A 449 8.65 -4.61 -32.87
N GLY A 450 9.70 -5.37 -33.20
CA GLY A 450 9.76 -6.80 -32.88
C GLY A 450 9.84 -7.08 -31.38
N LEU A 451 10.60 -6.27 -30.61
CA LEU A 451 10.62 -6.32 -29.14
C LEU A 451 9.23 -6.06 -28.54
N PHE A 452 8.53 -5.03 -29.01
CA PHE A 452 7.18 -4.69 -28.57
C PHE A 452 6.17 -5.81 -28.86
N LEU A 453 6.19 -6.38 -30.07
CA LEU A 453 5.31 -7.49 -30.46
C LEU A 453 5.62 -8.80 -29.72
N GLY A 454 6.91 -9.08 -29.46
CA GLY A 454 7.34 -10.19 -28.60
C GLY A 454 6.78 -10.04 -27.19
N MET A 455 7.03 -8.88 -26.56
CA MET A 455 6.54 -8.55 -25.23
C MET A 455 5.00 -8.64 -25.13
N GLN A 456 4.26 -8.14 -26.13
CA GLN A 456 2.79 -8.27 -26.17
C GLN A 456 2.29 -9.73 -26.18
N ARG A 457 3.05 -10.65 -26.81
CA ARG A 457 2.71 -12.08 -26.83
C ARG A 457 3.04 -12.77 -25.51
N THR A 458 4.08 -12.33 -24.79
CA THR A 458 4.56 -13.00 -23.56
C THR A 458 3.91 -12.52 -22.26
N VAL A 459 3.17 -11.39 -22.21
CA VAL A 459 2.58 -10.87 -20.95
C VAL A 459 1.75 -11.92 -20.19
N PHE A 460 1.09 -12.83 -20.92
CA PHE A 460 0.13 -13.81 -20.38
C PHE A 460 0.72 -15.22 -20.17
N THR A 461 2.05 -15.41 -20.21
CA THR A 461 2.67 -16.72 -19.96
C THR A 461 2.67 -17.12 -18.48
N PRO A 462 2.69 -18.43 -18.14
CA PRO A 462 2.66 -18.90 -16.76
C PRO A 462 3.99 -18.76 -15.99
N ASN A 463 5.05 -18.28 -16.64
CA ASN A 463 6.31 -17.82 -16.07
C ASN A 463 6.64 -16.44 -16.68
N VAL A 464 7.44 -15.63 -15.98
CA VAL A 464 8.01 -14.39 -16.54
C VAL A 464 9.09 -14.73 -17.57
N ILE A 465 9.05 -14.08 -18.73
CA ILE A 465 10.05 -14.16 -19.79
C ILE A 465 10.77 -12.80 -19.84
N THR A 466 12.05 -12.77 -19.50
CA THR A 466 12.83 -11.53 -19.32
C THR A 466 13.60 -11.09 -20.57
N HIS A 467 13.80 -11.96 -21.55
CA HIS A 467 14.69 -11.74 -22.71
C HIS A 467 14.38 -10.48 -23.53
N HIS A 468 13.09 -10.13 -23.66
CA HIS A 468 12.67 -8.89 -24.31
C HIS A 468 13.05 -7.63 -23.51
N MET A 469 13.07 -7.72 -22.17
CA MET A 469 13.49 -6.64 -21.27
C MET A 469 15.01 -6.56 -21.15
N GLU A 470 15.70 -7.70 -21.17
CA GLU A 470 17.17 -7.81 -21.18
C GLU A 470 17.75 -7.14 -22.43
N LEU A 471 17.25 -7.49 -23.62
CA LEU A 471 17.67 -6.89 -24.88
C LEU A 471 17.30 -5.40 -24.98
N LEU A 472 16.10 -4.99 -24.51
CA LEU A 472 15.74 -3.56 -24.45
C LEU A 472 16.66 -2.79 -23.48
N SER A 473 16.99 -3.36 -22.32
CA SER A 473 17.93 -2.78 -21.36
C SER A 473 19.33 -2.63 -21.97
N LYS A 474 19.86 -3.66 -22.65
CA LYS A 474 21.13 -3.59 -23.40
C LYS A 474 21.12 -2.43 -24.41
N LEU A 475 20.14 -2.40 -25.31
CA LEU A 475 20.04 -1.40 -26.39
C LEU A 475 19.93 0.03 -25.87
N VAL A 476 19.10 0.27 -24.86
CA VAL A 476 18.90 1.61 -24.25
C VAL A 476 20.12 2.01 -23.40
N ALA A 477 20.93 1.05 -22.95
CA ALA A 477 22.19 1.30 -22.22
C ALA A 477 23.39 1.67 -23.11
N ILE A 478 23.28 1.59 -24.45
CA ILE A 478 24.33 2.05 -25.39
C ILE A 478 24.39 3.60 -25.46
N LYS A 479 25.58 4.15 -25.66
CA LYS A 479 25.88 5.60 -25.57
C LYS A 479 26.95 6.02 -26.58
N ILE A 480 26.62 6.89 -27.53
CA ILE A 480 27.58 7.52 -28.43
C ILE A 480 27.93 8.90 -27.86
N GLY A 481 29.21 9.15 -27.57
CA GLY A 481 29.64 10.44 -27.02
C GLY A 481 28.94 10.75 -25.69
N THR A 482 27.98 11.69 -25.70
CA THR A 482 27.11 12.04 -24.56
C THR A 482 25.66 11.55 -24.70
N ILE A 483 25.24 11.12 -25.90
CA ILE A 483 23.85 10.85 -26.28
C ILE A 483 23.55 9.35 -26.18
N ARG A 484 22.28 8.98 -25.96
CA ARG A 484 21.78 7.60 -26.07
C ARG A 484 20.84 7.47 -27.28
N PRO A 485 21.32 7.08 -28.47
CA PRO A 485 20.51 7.09 -29.70
C PRO A 485 19.20 6.29 -29.59
N ILE A 486 19.25 5.11 -28.96
CA ILE A 486 18.06 4.27 -28.79
C ILE A 486 17.04 4.90 -27.81
N CYS A 487 17.47 5.70 -26.81
CA CYS A 487 16.53 6.47 -25.99
C CYS A 487 15.72 7.43 -26.86
N ASP A 488 16.39 8.18 -27.73
CA ASP A 488 15.76 9.19 -28.59
C ASP A 488 14.86 8.52 -29.64
N LEU A 489 15.27 7.37 -30.18
CA LEU A 489 14.45 6.57 -31.08
C LEU A 489 13.18 6.03 -30.41
N VAL A 490 13.28 5.54 -29.16
CA VAL A 490 12.09 5.12 -28.37
C VAL A 490 11.15 6.30 -28.12
N MET A 491 11.68 7.53 -27.98
CA MET A 491 10.88 8.76 -27.90
C MET A 491 10.30 9.24 -29.23
N ALA A 492 10.79 8.72 -30.36
CA ALA A 492 10.32 9.03 -31.71
C ALA A 492 9.27 8.03 -32.23
N GLN A 493 9.17 6.83 -31.63
CA GLN A 493 8.17 5.85 -32.00
C GLN A 493 6.74 6.41 -31.86
N LYS A 494 5.94 6.26 -32.91
CA LYS A 494 4.53 6.74 -32.96
C LYS A 494 3.65 6.13 -31.85
N ASN A 495 4.03 4.95 -31.36
CA ASN A 495 3.36 4.28 -30.25
C ASN A 495 4.01 4.55 -28.88
N PHE A 496 4.92 5.52 -28.70
CA PHE A 496 5.47 5.81 -27.37
C PHE A 496 4.40 6.39 -26.42
N LEU A 497 3.86 7.56 -26.79
CA LEU A 497 2.68 8.17 -26.16
C LEU A 497 1.67 8.44 -27.28
N PRO A 498 0.91 7.42 -27.73
CA PRO A 498 -0.05 7.60 -28.82
C PRO A 498 -1.22 8.48 -28.36
N GLU A 499 -1.91 9.10 -29.31
CA GLU A 499 -3.18 9.79 -29.07
C GLU A 499 -4.26 8.81 -28.58
N ARG A 500 -5.33 9.31 -27.93
CA ARG A 500 -6.44 8.49 -27.43
C ARG A 500 -7.56 8.43 -28.45
N CYS A 501 -7.98 7.23 -28.80
CA CYS A 501 -9.08 6.97 -29.71
C CYS A 501 -10.32 6.37 -29.01
N THR A 502 -10.26 6.09 -27.70
CA THR A 502 -11.34 5.39 -26.98
C THR A 502 -11.80 6.07 -25.70
N LEU A 503 -12.99 5.68 -25.22
CA LEU A 503 -13.55 6.09 -23.93
C LEU A 503 -12.94 5.37 -22.72
N ILE A 504 -11.86 4.59 -22.90
CA ILE A 504 -11.16 3.84 -21.82
C ILE A 504 -9.68 4.24 -21.69
N PRO A 505 -9.35 5.54 -21.55
CA PRO A 505 -8.00 6.06 -21.74
C PRO A 505 -6.95 5.44 -20.80
N GLY A 506 -7.33 5.15 -19.55
CA GLY A 506 -6.44 4.52 -18.56
C GLY A 506 -6.04 3.09 -18.89
N ARG A 507 -6.84 2.38 -19.71
CA ARG A 507 -6.55 1.02 -20.21
C ARG A 507 -6.02 1.01 -21.66
N GLU A 508 -6.40 2.02 -22.45
CA GLU A 508 -5.88 2.24 -23.79
C GLU A 508 -4.38 2.51 -23.75
N ILE A 509 -3.94 3.50 -22.95
CA ILE A 509 -2.52 3.86 -22.80
C ILE A 509 -1.65 2.64 -22.45
N VAL A 510 -2.13 1.76 -21.56
CA VAL A 510 -1.46 0.53 -21.14
C VAL A 510 -1.23 -0.47 -22.28
N LYS A 511 -2.13 -0.52 -23.27
CA LYS A 511 -2.05 -1.47 -24.38
C LYS A 511 -1.39 -0.91 -25.63
N THR A 512 -1.59 0.38 -25.91
CA THR A 512 -1.10 1.02 -27.14
C THR A 512 0.28 1.66 -26.98
N SER A 513 0.70 2.01 -25.75
CA SER A 513 2.03 2.58 -25.51
C SER A 513 3.16 1.56 -25.55
N PHE A 514 4.33 1.99 -26.04
CA PHE A 514 5.51 1.16 -26.24
C PHE A 514 5.97 0.44 -24.96
N LEU A 515 6.07 1.16 -23.83
CA LEU A 515 6.51 0.59 -22.55
C LEU A 515 5.37 -0.13 -21.77
N GLY A 516 4.13 0.01 -22.22
CA GLY A 516 2.94 -0.55 -21.54
C GLY A 516 3.00 -2.08 -21.37
N PRO A 517 3.24 -2.88 -22.44
CA PRO A 517 3.38 -4.34 -22.33
C PRO A 517 4.51 -4.79 -21.40
N PHE A 518 5.64 -4.07 -21.40
CA PHE A 518 6.79 -4.39 -20.56
C PHE A 518 6.47 -4.19 -19.06
N LEU A 519 5.78 -3.10 -18.70
CA LEU A 519 5.30 -2.88 -17.33
C LEU A 519 4.16 -3.83 -16.92
N SER A 520 3.41 -4.39 -17.88
CA SER A 520 2.19 -5.17 -17.63
C SER A 520 2.40 -6.59 -17.12
N VAL A 521 3.65 -7.08 -16.97
CA VAL A 521 3.90 -8.44 -16.48
C VAL A 521 3.43 -8.59 -15.03
N SER A 522 2.59 -9.60 -14.79
CA SER A 522 1.78 -9.68 -13.58
C SER A 522 1.41 -11.11 -13.22
N PHE A 523 1.25 -11.35 -11.92
CA PHE A 523 0.75 -12.61 -11.36
C PHE A 523 -0.65 -12.49 -10.75
N PHE A 524 -1.29 -11.30 -10.78
CA PHE A 524 -2.68 -11.17 -10.34
C PHE A 524 -3.61 -12.04 -11.21
N ALA A 525 -4.48 -12.82 -10.57
CA ALA A 525 -5.32 -13.82 -11.27
C ALA A 525 -6.38 -13.21 -12.19
N GLU A 526 -6.70 -11.92 -12.03
CA GLU A 526 -7.56 -11.12 -12.92
C GLU A 526 -6.83 -10.63 -14.19
N GLU A 527 -5.50 -10.79 -14.23
CA GLU A 527 -4.61 -10.28 -15.29
C GLU A 527 -3.96 -11.45 -16.04
N ASN A 528 -3.41 -12.42 -15.31
CA ASN A 528 -2.76 -13.61 -15.86
C ASN A 528 -3.45 -14.90 -15.37
N ILE A 529 -4.49 -15.32 -16.10
CA ILE A 529 -5.27 -16.53 -15.79
C ILE A 529 -4.42 -17.79 -15.94
N HIS A 530 -3.51 -17.83 -16.91
CA HIS A 530 -2.65 -18.99 -17.18
C HIS A 530 -1.65 -19.25 -16.05
N PHE A 531 -1.01 -18.20 -15.51
CA PHE A 531 -0.20 -18.28 -14.29
C PHE A 531 -0.99 -18.89 -13.13
N ALA A 532 -2.20 -18.37 -12.87
CA ALA A 532 -3.04 -18.84 -11.78
C ALA A 532 -3.51 -20.30 -12.00
N GLU A 533 -3.69 -20.74 -13.23
CA GLU A 533 -4.16 -22.10 -13.55
C GLU A 533 -3.08 -23.17 -13.63
N ALA A 534 -1.83 -22.77 -13.92
CA ALA A 534 -0.67 -23.64 -13.83
C ALA A 534 -0.22 -23.81 -12.36
N ASN A 535 0.06 -22.71 -11.66
CA ASN A 535 0.84 -22.75 -10.42
C ASN A 535 0.00 -23.03 -9.16
N VAL A 536 -1.30 -22.73 -9.14
CA VAL A 536 -2.17 -22.83 -7.93
C VAL A 536 -2.91 -24.17 -7.81
N LYS A 537 -2.66 -25.13 -8.72
CA LYS A 537 -3.18 -26.51 -8.59
C LYS A 537 -2.29 -27.41 -7.72
N PHE A 538 -1.07 -26.96 -7.45
CA PHE A 538 -0.14 -27.51 -6.48
C PHE A 538 0.06 -26.46 -5.39
N ASP A 539 0.40 -26.85 -4.16
CA ASP A 539 0.66 -25.94 -3.04
C ASP A 539 1.98 -25.13 -3.17
N SER A 540 2.40 -24.84 -4.41
CA SER A 540 3.66 -24.16 -4.73
C SER A 540 3.65 -22.66 -4.42
N LEU A 541 2.49 -21.97 -4.54
CA LEU A 541 2.39 -20.56 -4.12
C LEU A 541 2.43 -20.41 -2.59
N SER A 542 1.89 -21.38 -1.86
CA SER A 542 1.91 -21.42 -0.40
C SER A 542 3.26 -21.88 0.17
N SER A 543 3.93 -22.83 -0.49
CA SER A 543 5.21 -23.39 -0.03
C SER A 543 6.47 -22.79 -0.66
N GLY A 544 6.35 -21.95 -1.70
CA GLY A 544 7.49 -21.39 -2.42
C GLY A 544 7.23 -20.04 -3.12
N PRO A 545 6.64 -19.02 -2.46
CA PRO A 545 6.37 -17.71 -3.06
C PRO A 545 7.64 -16.98 -3.53
N GLU A 546 8.79 -17.25 -2.90
CA GLU A 546 10.06 -16.55 -3.17
C GLU A 546 10.55 -16.67 -4.62
N LYS A 547 10.32 -17.81 -5.29
CA LYS A 547 10.65 -17.97 -6.71
C LYS A 547 9.93 -16.91 -7.57
N PHE A 548 8.65 -16.67 -7.27
CA PHE A 548 7.82 -15.73 -8.01
C PHE A 548 8.15 -14.28 -7.62
N ARG A 549 8.40 -14.01 -6.34
CA ARG A 549 8.90 -12.70 -5.88
C ARG A 549 10.21 -12.32 -6.56
N TRP A 550 11.17 -13.24 -6.67
CA TRP A 550 12.43 -13.04 -7.35
C TRP A 550 12.27 -12.80 -8.87
N GLN A 551 11.33 -13.48 -9.53
CA GLN A 551 10.99 -13.21 -10.94
C GLN A 551 10.43 -11.79 -11.14
N LEU A 552 9.53 -11.33 -10.26
CA LEU A 552 9.02 -9.95 -10.31
C LEU A 552 10.12 -8.93 -9.97
N PHE A 553 10.99 -9.22 -8.99
CA PHE A 553 12.13 -8.37 -8.67
C PHE A 553 13.06 -8.19 -9.86
N THR A 554 13.45 -9.28 -10.54
CA THR A 554 14.33 -9.24 -11.72
C THR A 554 13.69 -8.44 -12.87
N MET A 555 12.40 -8.65 -13.14
CA MET A 555 11.62 -7.84 -14.09
C MET A 555 11.63 -6.35 -13.73
N ARG A 556 11.42 -6.00 -12.46
CA ARG A 556 11.43 -4.61 -11.97
C ARG A 556 12.83 -3.98 -12.03
N GLN A 557 13.90 -4.74 -11.83
CA GLN A 557 15.29 -4.26 -12.00
C GLN A 557 15.60 -3.94 -13.46
N LEU A 558 15.20 -4.81 -14.40
CA LEU A 558 15.37 -4.58 -15.84
C LEU A 558 14.58 -3.33 -16.30
N MET A 559 13.33 -3.18 -15.84
CA MET A 559 12.54 -1.98 -16.14
C MET A 559 13.12 -0.72 -15.49
N HIS A 560 13.68 -0.80 -14.27
CA HIS A 560 14.41 0.31 -13.66
C HIS A 560 15.64 0.71 -14.49
N SER A 561 16.42 -0.24 -15.02
CA SER A 561 17.54 0.05 -15.94
C SER A 561 17.12 0.81 -17.19
N VAL A 562 16.00 0.40 -17.83
CA VAL A 562 15.43 1.08 -19.00
C VAL A 562 14.99 2.51 -18.65
N PHE A 563 14.19 2.69 -17.60
CA PHE A 563 13.71 4.02 -17.18
C PHE A 563 14.85 4.94 -16.70
N HIS A 564 15.81 4.40 -15.94
CA HIS A 564 17.01 5.14 -15.54
C HIS A 564 17.79 5.65 -16.76
N SER A 565 17.98 4.82 -17.78
CA SER A 565 18.68 5.23 -19.01
C SER A 565 17.91 6.29 -19.80
N LEU A 566 16.56 6.18 -19.88
CA LEU A 566 15.67 7.20 -20.45
C LEU A 566 15.67 8.53 -19.66
N PHE A 567 15.90 8.51 -18.34
CA PHE A 567 16.00 9.72 -17.52
C PHE A 567 17.40 10.33 -17.46
N VAL A 568 18.47 9.53 -17.60
CA VAL A 568 19.85 10.03 -17.70
C VAL A 568 20.02 10.83 -18.99
N ASN A 569 19.50 10.34 -20.12
CA ASN A 569 19.54 11.04 -21.40
C ASN A 569 18.63 12.30 -21.38
N VAL A 570 19.19 13.43 -21.81
CA VAL A 570 18.55 14.76 -21.67
C VAL A 570 17.32 14.90 -22.56
N ASN A 571 17.42 14.45 -23.81
CA ASN A 571 16.37 14.56 -24.83
C ASN A 571 15.11 13.75 -24.47
N SER A 572 15.28 12.57 -23.86
CA SER A 572 14.17 11.67 -23.51
C SER A 572 13.50 11.95 -22.17
N ARG A 573 14.20 12.62 -21.23
CA ARG A 573 13.68 12.90 -19.88
C ARG A 573 12.31 13.61 -19.87
N PRO A 574 12.04 14.70 -20.62
CA PRO A 574 10.75 15.40 -20.54
C PRO A 574 9.58 14.57 -21.07
N LYS A 575 9.78 13.87 -22.20
CA LYS A 575 8.78 12.96 -22.78
C LYS A 575 8.50 11.77 -21.86
N THR A 576 9.52 11.25 -21.19
CA THR A 576 9.37 10.13 -20.23
C THR A 576 8.63 10.56 -18.96
N LEU A 577 8.91 11.77 -18.43
CA LEU A 577 8.15 12.34 -17.32
C LEU A 577 6.67 12.53 -17.70
N LYS A 578 6.38 13.13 -18.87
CA LYS A 578 5.00 13.28 -19.36
C LYS A 578 4.31 11.93 -19.54
N TYR A 579 4.99 10.92 -20.08
CA TYR A 579 4.42 9.58 -20.24
C TYR A 579 3.94 8.96 -18.91
N ILE A 580 4.73 9.10 -17.84
CA ILE A 580 4.32 8.64 -16.50
C ILE A 580 3.13 9.46 -15.96
N ALA A 581 3.16 10.78 -16.13
CA ALA A 581 2.07 11.67 -15.69
C ALA A 581 0.73 11.31 -16.36
N GLU A 582 0.73 11.07 -17.67
CA GLU A 582 -0.45 10.66 -18.45
C GLU A 582 -0.99 9.27 -18.02
N ILE A 583 -0.11 8.33 -17.64
CA ILE A 583 -0.55 7.06 -17.04
C ILE A 583 -1.29 7.31 -15.72
N LEU A 584 -0.74 8.15 -14.83
CA LEU A 584 -1.31 8.38 -13.50
C LEU A 584 -2.61 9.20 -13.57
N CYS A 585 -2.64 10.30 -14.33
CA CYS A 585 -3.82 11.15 -14.51
C CYS A 585 -5.03 10.34 -15.04
N HIS A 586 -4.87 9.60 -16.14
CA HIS A 586 -5.94 8.75 -16.69
C HIS A 586 -6.42 7.63 -15.75
N ASN A 587 -5.73 7.41 -14.62
CA ASN A 587 -5.98 6.33 -13.68
C ASN A 587 -6.32 6.80 -12.24
N GLN A 588 -6.48 8.10 -12.01
CA GLN A 588 -6.96 8.67 -10.72
C GLN A 588 -8.19 7.92 -10.16
N ARG A 589 -9.13 7.56 -11.04
CA ARG A 589 -10.39 6.87 -10.65
C ARG A 589 -10.19 5.48 -10.05
N ARG A 590 -8.98 4.90 -10.04
CA ARG A 590 -8.68 3.61 -9.38
C ARG A 590 -8.92 3.60 -7.87
N VAL A 591 -8.92 4.76 -7.22
CA VAL A 591 -9.15 4.92 -5.77
C VAL A 591 -10.65 5.05 -5.43
N GLN A 592 -11.51 5.26 -6.43
CA GLN A 592 -12.96 5.33 -6.21
C GLN A 592 -13.50 3.99 -5.70
N PHE A 593 -14.26 4.02 -4.61
CA PHE A 593 -14.81 2.84 -3.92
C PHE A 593 -15.55 1.85 -4.84
N ALA A 594 -16.12 2.33 -5.95
CA ALA A 594 -16.79 1.55 -6.98
C ALA A 594 -16.26 1.86 -8.40
N SER A 595 -14.93 1.85 -8.59
CA SER A 595 -14.28 2.07 -9.88
C SER A 595 -14.63 1.00 -10.93
N ASP A 596 -14.99 1.35 -12.17
CA ASP A 596 -15.09 0.37 -13.26
C ASP A 596 -13.70 -0.04 -13.77
N GLU A 597 -13.25 -1.20 -13.29
CA GLU A 597 -11.99 -1.84 -13.72
C GLU A 597 -11.84 -2.01 -15.25
N LYS A 598 -12.94 -2.05 -16.01
CA LYS A 598 -12.87 -2.26 -17.47
C LYS A 598 -12.25 -1.08 -18.19
N MET A 599 -12.34 0.12 -17.62
CA MET A 599 -11.88 1.39 -18.20
C MET A 599 -10.45 1.76 -17.80
N LEU A 600 -9.89 1.09 -16.78
CA LEU A 600 -8.69 1.51 -16.06
C LEU A 600 -7.50 0.57 -16.30
N ALA A 601 -6.31 1.05 -15.94
CA ALA A 601 -5.10 0.24 -15.83
C ALA A 601 -5.27 -0.86 -14.76
N ARG A 602 -4.53 -1.95 -14.97
CA ARG A 602 -4.47 -3.12 -14.10
C ARG A 602 -3.39 -2.98 -13.02
N ASP A 603 -3.47 -3.80 -11.98
CA ASP A 603 -2.72 -3.62 -10.72
C ASP A 603 -1.24 -3.93 -10.89
N GLY A 604 -0.89 -4.97 -11.67
CA GLY A 604 0.49 -5.29 -11.98
C GLY A 604 1.26 -4.11 -12.58
N LEU A 605 0.71 -3.45 -13.60
CA LEU A 605 1.37 -2.32 -14.26
C LEU A 605 1.62 -1.15 -13.32
N VAL A 606 0.62 -0.71 -12.56
CA VAL A 606 0.77 0.49 -11.72
C VAL A 606 1.72 0.20 -10.54
N ILE A 607 1.69 -1.02 -9.98
CA ILE A 607 2.64 -1.43 -8.92
C ILE A 607 4.07 -1.60 -9.46
N ASN A 608 4.25 -2.11 -10.68
CA ASN A 608 5.57 -2.20 -11.30
C ASN A 608 6.14 -0.81 -11.64
N LEU A 609 5.30 0.11 -12.14
CA LEU A 609 5.68 1.51 -12.37
C LEU A 609 6.02 2.23 -11.06
N MET A 610 5.20 2.04 -10.02
CA MET A 610 5.47 2.52 -8.66
C MET A 610 6.81 2.01 -8.13
N ASN A 611 7.16 0.73 -8.34
CA ASN A 611 8.43 0.19 -7.85
C ASN A 611 9.65 0.70 -8.65
N VAL A 612 9.52 0.93 -9.96
CA VAL A 612 10.57 1.63 -10.74
C VAL A 612 10.77 3.06 -10.22
N LEU A 613 9.68 3.76 -9.91
CA LEU A 613 9.71 5.11 -9.33
C LEU A 613 10.29 5.14 -7.89
N GLN A 614 9.97 4.15 -7.05
CA GLN A 614 10.62 3.94 -5.75
C GLN A 614 12.14 3.83 -5.91
N GLN A 615 12.63 2.94 -6.79
CA GLN A 615 14.06 2.70 -7.00
C GLN A 615 14.81 3.95 -7.47
N LEU A 616 14.22 4.73 -8.39
CA LEU A 616 14.77 6.02 -8.82
C LEU A 616 14.82 7.04 -7.68
N SER A 617 13.85 6.99 -6.77
CA SER A 617 13.72 7.92 -5.65
C SER A 617 14.63 7.61 -4.45
N VAL A 618 15.22 6.42 -4.33
CA VAL A 618 16.14 6.05 -3.21
C VAL A 618 17.33 7.01 -3.08
N LYS A 619 17.78 7.63 -4.17
CA LYS A 619 18.93 8.58 -4.18
C LYS A 619 18.51 10.05 -4.12
N ILE A 620 17.22 10.34 -3.94
CA ILE A 620 16.71 11.70 -3.76
C ILE A 620 16.88 12.08 -2.30
N LYS A 621 17.35 13.31 -2.06
CA LYS A 621 17.35 13.93 -0.74
C LYS A 621 16.22 14.94 -0.66
N LEU A 622 15.56 15.01 0.50
CA LEU A 622 14.43 15.91 0.74
C LEU A 622 14.82 17.41 0.66
N ASP A 623 16.08 17.76 0.95
CA ASP A 623 16.63 19.13 0.82
C ASP A 623 16.61 19.70 -0.60
N ARG A 624 16.37 18.86 -1.61
CA ARG A 624 16.31 19.22 -3.05
C ARG A 624 14.91 19.14 -3.64
N ILE A 625 13.90 18.81 -2.84
CA ILE A 625 12.50 18.76 -3.29
C ILE A 625 11.88 20.13 -3.04
N ASP A 626 11.24 20.70 -4.05
CA ASP A 626 10.40 21.88 -3.89
C ASP A 626 9.07 21.50 -3.20
N PRO A 627 8.79 21.94 -1.96
CA PRO A 627 7.59 21.52 -1.25
C PRO A 627 6.28 22.07 -1.83
N GLN A 628 6.35 23.18 -2.60
CA GLN A 628 5.19 23.85 -3.19
C GLN A 628 4.81 23.29 -4.56
N TYR A 629 5.62 22.40 -5.12
CA TYR A 629 5.43 21.83 -6.45
C TYR A 629 3.99 21.35 -6.79
N PRO A 630 3.24 20.65 -5.90
CA PRO A 630 1.87 20.22 -6.20
C PRO A 630 0.86 21.33 -6.47
N PHE A 631 1.18 22.58 -6.12
CA PHE A 631 0.31 23.74 -6.31
C PHE A 631 0.63 24.52 -7.61
N TYR A 632 1.79 24.31 -8.24
CA TYR A 632 2.15 25.03 -9.47
C TYR A 632 1.31 24.58 -10.67
N ARG A 633 1.01 25.55 -11.55
CA ARG A 633 0.14 25.35 -12.72
C ARG A 633 0.70 24.34 -13.74
N ASP A 634 2.02 24.16 -13.76
CA ASP A 634 2.75 23.23 -14.63
C ASP A 634 3.17 21.92 -13.92
N SER A 635 2.65 21.67 -12.72
CA SER A 635 2.75 20.37 -12.06
C SER A 635 2.25 19.23 -12.97
N LEU A 636 3.05 18.16 -13.05
CA LEU A 636 2.65 16.91 -13.70
C LEU A 636 1.66 16.07 -12.88
N ILE A 637 1.14 16.62 -11.76
CA ILE A 637 0.29 15.94 -10.80
C ILE A 637 -0.84 16.86 -10.39
N GLU A 638 -2.07 16.33 -10.46
CA GLU A 638 -3.31 17.04 -10.19
C GLU A 638 -3.87 16.62 -8.83
N ILE A 639 -3.82 17.52 -7.84
CA ILE A 639 -4.41 17.32 -6.49
C ILE A 639 -5.71 18.12 -6.28
N HIS A 640 -6.12 18.94 -7.25
CA HIS A 640 -7.24 19.88 -7.10
C HIS A 640 -8.61 19.20 -6.89
N GLY A 641 -8.74 17.91 -7.21
CA GLY A 641 -9.94 17.11 -6.97
C GLY A 641 -10.13 16.64 -5.52
N ASP A 642 -9.05 16.48 -4.77
CA ASP A 642 -9.03 15.61 -3.58
C ASP A 642 -9.45 16.32 -2.29
N THR A 643 -10.05 15.62 -1.31
CA THR A 643 -10.33 16.20 0.02
C THR A 643 -9.03 16.67 0.67
N ARG A 644 -9.02 17.87 1.26
CA ARG A 644 -7.82 18.51 1.83
C ARG A 644 -7.84 18.48 3.36
N LEU A 645 -6.67 18.42 4.00
CA LEU A 645 -6.50 18.26 5.45
C LEU A 645 -7.24 19.30 6.31
N ARG A 646 -7.48 20.51 5.77
CA ARG A 646 -8.33 21.53 6.42
C ARG A 646 -9.21 22.32 5.46
N PHE A 647 -8.68 22.71 4.30
CA PHE A 647 -9.38 23.64 3.42
C PHE A 647 -10.63 22.99 2.79
N ASN A 648 -11.75 23.71 2.89
CA ASN A 648 -12.90 23.49 2.04
C ASN A 648 -12.51 23.76 0.57
N ARG A 649 -13.30 23.22 -0.37
CA ARG A 649 -13.04 23.38 -1.81
C ARG A 649 -12.83 24.84 -2.22
N GLU A 650 -13.71 25.74 -1.79
CA GLU A 650 -13.59 27.18 -2.09
C GLU A 650 -12.33 27.83 -1.50
N GLU A 651 -11.90 27.40 -0.30
CA GLU A 651 -10.71 27.95 0.39
C GLU A 651 -9.45 27.52 -0.37
N SER A 652 -9.39 26.25 -0.77
CA SER A 652 -8.35 25.68 -1.62
C SER A 652 -8.29 26.32 -3.01
N GLU A 653 -9.44 26.57 -3.64
CA GLU A 653 -9.50 27.26 -4.94
C GLU A 653 -9.04 28.73 -4.80
N LYS A 654 -9.47 29.47 -3.76
CA LYS A 654 -9.04 30.86 -3.49
C LYS A 654 -7.54 30.96 -3.19
N PHE A 655 -6.99 30.07 -2.38
CA PHE A 655 -5.56 29.96 -2.09
C PHE A 655 -4.74 29.75 -3.37
N TRP A 656 -5.11 28.75 -4.17
CA TRP A 656 -4.43 28.45 -5.44
C TRP A 656 -4.50 29.61 -6.45
N ILE A 657 -5.67 30.25 -6.56
CA ILE A 657 -5.87 31.44 -7.42
C ILE A 657 -4.97 32.60 -7.00
N THR A 658 -4.78 32.81 -5.68
CA THR A 658 -4.08 33.98 -5.14
C THR A 658 -2.56 33.83 -5.20
N GLU A 659 -2.02 32.64 -4.93
CA GLU A 659 -0.57 32.42 -4.80
C GLU A 659 0.10 31.69 -5.98
N TYR A 660 -0.61 30.84 -6.73
CA TYR A 660 0.03 29.87 -7.65
C TYR A 660 -0.44 29.91 -9.11
N ILE A 661 -1.56 30.57 -9.46
CA ILE A 661 -2.09 30.60 -10.85
C ILE A 661 -1.10 31.16 -11.90
N HIS A 662 -0.26 32.12 -11.49
CA HIS A 662 0.78 32.73 -12.34
C HIS A 662 2.18 32.18 -12.09
N THR A 663 2.33 31.26 -11.13
CA THR A 663 3.60 30.71 -10.69
C THR A 663 3.90 29.45 -11.50
N ALA A 664 4.60 29.64 -12.62
CA ALA A 664 5.23 28.58 -13.40
C ALA A 664 6.59 28.23 -12.79
N SER A 665 6.88 26.94 -12.67
CA SER A 665 8.13 26.45 -12.06
C SER A 665 9.08 25.87 -13.11
N ASN A 666 10.35 25.72 -12.74
CA ASN A 666 11.30 24.86 -13.45
C ASN A 666 11.82 23.80 -12.47
N PRO A 667 10.97 22.84 -12.06
CA PRO A 667 11.32 21.91 -10.99
C PRO A 667 12.43 20.98 -11.45
N ASN A 668 13.35 20.65 -10.55
CA ASN A 668 14.38 19.67 -10.87
C ASN A 668 13.77 18.26 -11.06
N PHE A 669 14.53 17.34 -11.66
CA PHE A 669 14.07 15.96 -11.86
C PHE A 669 13.70 15.25 -10.54
N GLN A 670 14.36 15.61 -9.43
CA GLN A 670 14.15 14.95 -8.14
C GLN A 670 12.77 15.28 -7.56
N THR A 671 12.34 16.54 -7.65
CA THR A 671 11.00 17.00 -7.27
C THR A 671 9.93 16.24 -8.06
N HIS A 672 10.03 16.24 -9.41
CA HIS A 672 9.12 15.49 -10.27
C HIS A 672 9.07 13.99 -9.91
N CYS A 673 10.24 13.35 -9.77
CA CYS A 673 10.34 11.92 -9.50
C CYS A 673 9.72 11.54 -8.15
N TRP A 674 10.00 12.30 -7.09
CA TRP A 674 9.49 12.00 -5.74
C TRP A 674 7.96 12.14 -5.66
N PHE A 675 7.39 13.25 -6.13
CA PHE A 675 5.93 13.40 -6.10
C PHE A 675 5.22 12.43 -7.07
N LEU A 676 5.80 12.11 -8.25
CA LEU A 676 5.24 11.06 -9.13
C LEU A 676 5.30 9.68 -8.46
N THR A 677 6.32 9.42 -7.63
CA THR A 677 6.41 8.21 -6.80
C THR A 677 5.30 8.17 -5.76
N LEU A 678 5.01 9.28 -5.07
CA LEU A 678 3.92 9.40 -4.11
C LEU A 678 2.55 9.14 -4.77
N GLN A 679 2.27 9.79 -5.90
CA GLN A 679 1.04 9.56 -6.68
C GLN A 679 0.94 8.10 -7.17
N ALA A 680 2.06 7.45 -7.49
CA ALA A 680 2.08 6.04 -7.89
C ALA A 680 1.79 5.07 -6.72
N HIS A 681 2.10 5.43 -5.47
CA HIS A 681 1.67 4.65 -4.30
C HIS A 681 0.14 4.72 -4.14
N HIS A 682 -0.40 5.94 -4.18
CA HIS A 682 -1.83 6.21 -4.04
C HIS A 682 -2.67 5.48 -5.11
N LEU A 683 -2.29 5.61 -6.38
CA LEU A 683 -3.03 4.98 -7.48
C LEU A 683 -2.67 3.50 -7.69
N GLY A 684 -1.49 3.06 -7.25
CA GLY A 684 -1.00 1.70 -7.41
C GLY A 684 -1.44 0.77 -6.28
N PHE A 685 -0.89 0.99 -5.09
CA PHE A 685 -0.92 0.02 -3.99
C PHE A 685 -2.22 0.07 -3.17
N MET A 686 -2.74 1.27 -2.86
CA MET A 686 -3.97 1.39 -2.04
C MET A 686 -5.20 0.71 -2.69
N PRO A 687 -5.50 0.90 -3.99
CA PRO A 687 -6.56 0.16 -4.67
C PRO A 687 -6.37 -1.36 -4.65
N ALA A 688 -5.13 -1.85 -4.71
CA ALA A 688 -4.83 -3.27 -4.66
C ALA A 688 -5.05 -3.87 -3.26
N ILE A 689 -4.67 -3.14 -2.19
CA ILE A 689 -5.06 -3.47 -0.80
C ILE A 689 -6.58 -3.52 -0.68
N GLN A 690 -7.29 -2.51 -1.19
CA GLN A 690 -8.74 -2.42 -1.10
C GLN A 690 -9.42 -3.63 -1.78
N ARG A 691 -9.00 -3.99 -3.00
CA ARG A 691 -9.46 -5.20 -3.70
C ARG A 691 -9.09 -6.49 -2.96
N TYR A 692 -7.90 -6.59 -2.38
CA TYR A 692 -7.53 -7.75 -1.54
C TYR A 692 -8.42 -7.86 -0.28
N ARG A 693 -8.72 -6.75 0.41
CA ARG A 693 -9.65 -6.69 1.55
C ARG A 693 -11.09 -6.99 1.13
N GLN A 694 -11.52 -6.64 -0.09
CA GLN A 694 -12.81 -7.05 -0.67
C GLN A 694 -12.85 -8.57 -0.95
N LYS A 695 -11.85 -9.11 -1.67
CA LYS A 695 -11.69 -10.57 -1.94
C LYS A 695 -11.72 -11.37 -0.63
N SER A 696 -10.99 -10.92 0.39
CA SER A 696 -10.92 -11.58 1.70
C SER A 696 -12.23 -11.54 2.49
N ARG A 697 -13.09 -10.52 2.30
CA ARG A 697 -14.45 -10.49 2.85
C ARG A 697 -15.39 -11.42 2.10
N ALA A 698 -15.37 -11.40 0.76
CA ALA A 698 -16.18 -12.28 -0.08
C ALA A 698 -15.92 -13.77 0.18
N ILE A 699 -14.65 -14.16 0.41
CA ILE A 699 -14.26 -15.52 0.80
C ILE A 699 -14.95 -15.94 2.10
N LYS A 700 -14.94 -15.08 3.14
CA LYS A 700 -15.55 -15.38 4.45
C LYS A 700 -17.07 -15.54 4.37
N GLU A 701 -17.76 -14.65 3.65
CA GLU A 701 -19.22 -14.78 3.49
C GLU A 701 -19.60 -15.98 2.61
N LEU A 702 -18.85 -16.31 1.55
CA LEU A 702 -19.09 -17.54 0.78
C LEU A 702 -18.84 -18.81 1.61
N GLN A 703 -17.78 -18.85 2.43
CA GLN A 703 -17.54 -19.96 3.36
C GLN A 703 -18.68 -20.14 4.36
N LYS A 704 -19.23 -19.02 4.88
CA LYS A 704 -20.38 -19.01 5.77
C LYS A 704 -21.66 -19.51 5.06
N LEU A 705 -21.98 -18.99 3.88
CA LEU A 705 -23.14 -19.42 3.09
C LEU A 705 -23.09 -20.91 2.72
N ILE A 706 -21.90 -21.42 2.37
CA ILE A 706 -21.66 -22.85 2.17
C ILE A 706 -21.91 -23.64 3.46
N GLY A 707 -21.37 -23.17 4.59
CA GLY A 707 -21.54 -23.82 5.90
C GLY A 707 -23.00 -23.83 6.38
N GLU A 708 -23.75 -22.78 6.14
CA GLU A 708 -25.19 -22.69 6.45
C GLU A 708 -26.01 -23.64 5.56
N LEU A 709 -25.68 -23.74 4.27
CA LEU A 709 -26.31 -24.67 3.32
C LEU A 709 -26.01 -26.14 3.65
N ASP A 710 -24.77 -26.44 4.05
CA ASP A 710 -24.37 -27.80 4.46
C ASP A 710 -24.92 -28.18 5.84
N ARG A 711 -25.03 -27.24 6.78
CA ARG A 711 -25.71 -27.48 8.08
C ARG A 711 -27.20 -27.75 7.91
N THR A 712 -27.85 -27.13 6.92
CA THR A 712 -29.28 -27.33 6.62
C THR A 712 -29.57 -28.53 5.71
N LYS A 713 -28.53 -29.26 5.25
CA LYS A 713 -28.63 -30.37 4.27
C LYS A 713 -29.76 -31.36 4.54
N SER A 714 -29.89 -31.82 5.78
CA SER A 714 -30.94 -32.77 6.20
C SER A 714 -32.38 -32.28 5.96
N HIS A 715 -32.60 -30.96 5.92
CA HIS A 715 -33.92 -30.36 5.75
C HIS A 715 -34.30 -30.21 4.27
N TRP A 716 -33.33 -30.10 3.37
CA TRP A 716 -33.58 -29.87 1.93
C TRP A 716 -33.21 -31.04 1.03
N GLU A 717 -32.37 -31.99 1.46
CA GLU A 717 -31.89 -33.12 0.64
C GLU A 717 -33.00 -34.06 0.14
N ASN A 718 -34.08 -34.20 0.92
CA ASN A 718 -35.27 -34.99 0.56
C ASN A 718 -36.39 -34.17 -0.11
N THR A 719 -36.11 -32.93 -0.52
CA THR A 719 -37.11 -32.01 -1.13
C THR A 719 -36.90 -31.86 -2.64
N PRO A 720 -37.91 -31.44 -3.43
CA PRO A 720 -37.71 -31.08 -4.84
C PRO A 720 -36.66 -29.98 -5.07
N TYR A 721 -36.31 -29.20 -4.05
CA TYR A 721 -35.24 -28.18 -4.11
C TYR A 721 -33.83 -28.76 -3.99
N ALA A 722 -33.65 -30.05 -3.68
CA ALA A 722 -32.34 -30.67 -3.45
C ALA A 722 -31.36 -30.49 -4.62
N SER A 723 -31.85 -30.63 -5.86
CA SER A 723 -31.04 -30.40 -7.07
C SER A 723 -30.57 -28.94 -7.18
N ARG A 724 -31.44 -27.97 -6.91
CA ARG A 724 -31.12 -26.53 -6.93
C ARG A 724 -30.12 -26.17 -5.84
N ASN A 725 -30.31 -26.67 -4.63
CA ASN A 725 -29.42 -26.41 -3.50
C ASN A 725 -28.04 -27.05 -3.73
N LYS A 726 -27.98 -28.27 -4.25
CA LYS A 726 -26.72 -28.89 -4.68
C LYS A 726 -26.02 -28.09 -5.78
N GLN A 727 -26.75 -27.57 -6.78
CA GLN A 727 -26.16 -26.68 -7.79
C GLN A 727 -25.62 -25.37 -7.19
N PHE A 728 -26.33 -24.71 -6.28
CA PHE A 728 -25.82 -23.51 -5.61
C PHE A 728 -24.57 -23.81 -4.79
N ARG A 729 -24.59 -24.88 -4.00
CA ARG A 729 -23.43 -25.39 -3.26
C ARG A 729 -22.22 -25.57 -4.18
N ASP A 730 -22.39 -26.24 -5.32
CA ASP A 730 -21.31 -26.53 -6.25
C ASP A 730 -20.83 -25.29 -7.02
N ARG A 731 -21.72 -24.32 -7.32
CA ARG A 731 -21.35 -22.98 -7.84
C ARG A 731 -20.51 -22.20 -6.82
N TRP A 732 -20.98 -22.09 -5.57
CA TRP A 732 -20.26 -21.37 -4.50
C TRP A 732 -18.91 -22.02 -4.18
N HIS A 733 -18.79 -23.35 -4.20
CA HIS A 733 -17.50 -24.03 -4.04
C HIS A 733 -16.52 -23.70 -5.19
N LYS A 734 -17.00 -23.60 -6.44
CA LYS A 734 -16.16 -23.17 -7.58
C LYS A 734 -15.74 -21.71 -7.44
N GLN A 735 -16.66 -20.83 -7.05
CA GLN A 735 -16.42 -19.40 -6.83
C GLN A 735 -15.42 -19.17 -5.67
N LEU A 736 -15.58 -19.89 -4.56
CA LEU A 736 -14.65 -19.91 -3.43
C LEU A 736 -13.25 -20.36 -3.86
N LYS A 737 -13.12 -21.47 -4.62
CA LYS A 737 -11.82 -21.91 -5.17
C LYS A 737 -11.17 -20.84 -6.07
N LYS A 738 -11.96 -20.17 -6.92
CA LYS A 738 -11.48 -19.06 -7.78
C LYS A 738 -11.01 -17.85 -6.96
N LEU A 739 -11.75 -17.48 -5.90
CA LEU A 739 -11.41 -16.34 -5.04
C LEU A 739 -10.22 -16.63 -4.14
N THR A 740 -10.13 -17.80 -3.51
CA THR A 740 -8.96 -18.22 -2.73
C THR A 740 -7.70 -18.24 -3.61
N ARG A 741 -7.81 -18.74 -4.85
CA ARG A 741 -6.73 -18.66 -5.86
C ARG A 741 -6.29 -17.23 -6.13
N SER A 742 -7.25 -16.33 -6.38
CA SER A 742 -6.96 -14.89 -6.60
C SER A 742 -6.32 -14.23 -5.36
N LYS A 743 -6.76 -14.60 -4.15
CA LYS A 743 -6.16 -14.13 -2.89
C LYS A 743 -4.69 -14.54 -2.80
N LEU A 744 -4.36 -15.82 -2.97
CA LEU A 744 -2.97 -16.32 -2.95
C LEU A 744 -2.09 -15.63 -3.99
N CYS A 745 -2.58 -15.43 -5.21
CA CYS A 745 -1.88 -14.67 -6.25
C CYS A 745 -1.63 -13.21 -5.84
N SER A 746 -2.57 -12.59 -5.13
CA SER A 746 -2.43 -11.23 -4.62
C SER A 746 -1.44 -11.15 -3.44
N GLU A 747 -1.35 -12.19 -2.60
CA GLU A 747 -0.41 -12.28 -1.47
C GLU A 747 1.05 -12.40 -1.96
N VAL A 748 1.30 -13.14 -3.04
CA VAL A 748 2.62 -13.18 -3.69
C VAL A 748 3.04 -11.80 -4.19
N CYS A 749 2.12 -11.01 -4.76
CA CYS A 749 2.39 -9.69 -5.32
C CYS A 749 2.50 -8.55 -4.28
N LEU A 750 1.69 -8.58 -3.22
CA LEU A 750 1.53 -7.47 -2.27
C LEU A 750 2.26 -7.66 -0.94
N LEU A 751 2.51 -8.91 -0.52
CA LEU A 751 3.20 -9.23 0.74
C LEU A 751 4.67 -9.61 0.52
N ASP A 752 5.24 -9.19 -0.61
CA ASP A 752 6.67 -9.26 -0.92
C ASP A 752 7.47 -8.37 0.07
N PRO A 753 8.34 -8.94 0.94
CA PRO A 753 9.08 -8.16 1.93
C PRO A 753 9.95 -7.06 1.32
N ALA A 754 10.50 -7.27 0.11
CA ALA A 754 11.31 -6.26 -0.56
C ALA A 754 10.45 -5.06 -0.99
N LEU A 755 9.22 -5.31 -1.47
CA LEU A 755 8.26 -4.28 -1.83
C LEU A 755 7.71 -3.54 -0.59
N LEU A 756 7.37 -4.27 0.48
CA LEU A 756 6.89 -3.67 1.73
C LEU A 756 7.96 -2.76 2.36
N ASN A 757 9.22 -3.18 2.38
CA ASN A 757 10.31 -2.37 2.90
C ASN A 757 10.61 -1.15 2.01
N ALA A 758 10.47 -1.27 0.69
CA ALA A 758 10.58 -0.12 -0.23
C ALA A 758 9.44 0.90 -0.03
N CYS A 759 8.21 0.42 0.24
CA CYS A 759 7.08 1.29 0.61
C CYS A 759 7.33 1.99 1.96
N LEU A 760 7.79 1.28 2.99
CA LEU A 760 8.11 1.87 4.30
C LEU A 760 9.22 2.93 4.19
N PHE A 761 10.31 2.62 3.49
CA PHE A 761 11.40 3.57 3.25
C PHE A 761 10.91 4.82 2.51
N PHE A 762 10.10 4.67 1.47
CA PHE A 762 9.53 5.84 0.78
C PHE A 762 8.60 6.65 1.68
N TYR A 763 7.67 5.99 2.40
CA TYR A 763 6.75 6.66 3.32
C TYR A 763 7.44 7.36 4.49
N SER A 764 8.60 6.87 4.98
CA SER A 764 9.42 7.63 5.94
C SER A 764 9.80 9.01 5.39
N THR A 765 10.22 9.10 4.12
CA THR A 765 10.52 10.40 3.49
C THR A 765 9.28 11.30 3.35
N VAL A 766 8.08 10.72 3.25
CA VAL A 766 6.80 11.45 3.24
C VAL A 766 6.42 11.92 4.65
N CYS A 767 6.67 11.11 5.68
CA CYS A 767 6.51 11.46 7.08
C CYS A 767 7.41 12.64 7.47
N GLU A 768 8.68 12.64 7.06
CA GLU A 768 9.59 13.79 7.26
C GLU A 768 9.10 15.03 6.50
N TYR A 769 8.72 14.90 5.23
CA TYR A 769 8.14 16.00 4.45
C TYR A 769 6.93 16.63 5.17
N LEU A 770 6.00 15.80 5.66
CA LEU A 770 4.81 16.28 6.38
C LEU A 770 5.18 16.97 7.70
N LEU A 771 6.11 16.42 8.48
CA LEU A 771 6.63 17.04 9.71
C LEU A 771 7.23 18.44 9.43
N TYR A 772 7.99 18.60 8.34
CA TYR A 772 8.50 19.90 7.90
C TYR A 772 7.39 20.88 7.50
N GLN A 773 6.32 20.41 6.82
CA GLN A 773 5.16 21.25 6.49
C GLN A 773 4.33 21.65 7.72
N MET A 774 4.25 20.80 8.74
CA MET A 774 3.58 21.07 10.01
C MET A 774 4.29 22.15 10.84
N GLU A 775 5.62 22.20 10.81
CA GLU A 775 6.41 23.29 11.41
C GLU A 775 6.55 24.54 10.51
N GLY A 776 6.15 24.45 9.23
CA GLY A 776 6.13 25.60 8.31
C GLY A 776 7.50 26.14 7.91
N ARG A 777 8.54 25.29 7.92
CA ARG A 777 9.95 25.69 7.67
C ARG A 777 10.58 24.90 6.52
N PRO A 778 11.65 25.41 5.88
CA PRO A 778 12.42 24.64 4.89
C PRO A 778 13.02 23.35 5.48
N ILE A 779 13.32 22.41 4.58
CA ILE A 779 13.87 21.10 4.91
C ILE A 779 15.38 21.22 5.20
N GLU A 780 15.80 20.86 6.42
CA GLU A 780 17.15 21.12 6.96
C GLU A 780 17.86 19.81 7.36
N GLY A 781 17.82 18.80 6.48
CA GLY A 781 18.32 17.45 6.78
C GLY A 781 17.32 16.63 7.62
N PRO A 782 17.80 15.65 8.42
CA PRO A 782 16.92 14.80 9.24
C PRO A 782 16.00 15.64 10.14
N PHE A 783 14.73 15.27 10.24
CA PHE A 783 13.79 16.04 11.05
C PHE A 783 14.14 15.96 12.55
N MET A 784 14.32 17.13 13.15
CA MET A 784 14.34 17.33 14.60
C MET A 784 13.34 18.44 14.91
N SER A 785 12.39 18.21 15.83
CA SER A 785 11.37 19.21 16.14
C SER A 785 11.98 20.46 16.79
N LYS A 786 11.50 21.62 16.36
CA LYS A 786 11.83 22.94 16.92
C LYS A 786 10.64 23.57 17.66
N ILE A 787 9.41 23.06 17.45
CA ILE A 787 8.18 23.61 18.00
C ILE A 787 7.38 22.50 18.71
N PRO A 788 7.05 22.64 20.02
CA PRO A 788 6.25 21.65 20.74
C PRO A 788 4.89 21.40 20.06
N ALA A 789 4.43 20.14 20.04
CA ALA A 789 3.26 19.71 19.27
C ALA A 789 1.98 20.54 19.54
N GLN A 790 1.75 20.97 20.77
CA GLN A 790 0.59 21.80 21.16
C GLN A 790 0.70 23.26 20.68
N GLN A 791 1.89 23.73 20.31
CA GLN A 791 2.15 25.09 19.81
C GLN A 791 2.15 25.18 18.28
N LEU A 792 2.16 24.04 17.56
CA LEU A 792 2.04 23.98 16.11
C LEU A 792 0.76 24.67 15.64
N LYS A 793 0.87 25.51 14.61
CA LYS A 793 -0.25 26.18 13.96
C LYS A 793 -0.40 25.64 12.54
N PRO A 794 -1.63 25.41 12.05
CA PRO A 794 -1.82 24.98 10.67
C PRO A 794 -1.34 26.08 9.71
N THR A 795 -0.40 25.74 8.83
CA THR A 795 0.02 26.59 7.71
C THR A 795 -0.95 26.43 6.54
N ASP A 796 -1.10 27.44 5.69
CA ASP A 796 -2.01 27.36 4.55
C ASP A 796 -1.58 26.29 3.54
N VAL A 797 -0.27 26.13 3.33
CA VAL A 797 0.33 25.07 2.51
C VAL A 797 -0.06 23.68 3.03
N PHE A 798 0.12 23.39 4.33
CA PHE A 798 -0.31 22.11 4.92
C PHE A 798 -1.83 21.94 4.90
N SER A 799 -2.58 23.01 5.11
CA SER A 799 -4.06 23.04 5.08
C SER A 799 -4.65 22.67 3.72
N ALA A 800 -3.90 22.94 2.64
CA ALA A 800 -4.25 22.66 1.26
C ALA A 800 -3.83 21.26 0.76
N LEU A 801 -2.96 20.53 1.48
CA LEU A 801 -2.55 19.19 1.08
C LEU A 801 -3.71 18.16 1.17
N PRO A 802 -3.73 17.12 0.31
CA PRO A 802 -4.75 16.08 0.35
C PRO A 802 -4.75 15.25 1.65
N GLU A 803 -5.93 14.82 2.11
CA GLU A 803 -6.07 13.93 3.28
C GLU A 803 -5.38 12.57 3.07
N TRP A 804 -5.31 12.09 1.82
CA TRP A 804 -4.69 10.81 1.49
C TRP A 804 -3.17 10.77 1.72
N TYR A 805 -2.49 11.94 1.80
CA TYR A 805 -1.08 12.00 2.21
C TYR A 805 -0.87 11.42 3.62
N ILE A 806 -1.91 11.41 4.47
CA ILE A 806 -1.90 10.79 5.80
C ILE A 806 -2.65 9.45 5.80
N ASP A 807 -3.82 9.38 5.16
CA ASP A 807 -4.66 8.17 5.22
C ASP A 807 -4.03 6.96 4.54
N ASP A 808 -3.33 7.14 3.41
CA ASP A 808 -2.64 6.05 2.70
C ASP A 808 -1.55 5.40 3.58
N ILE A 809 -0.79 6.22 4.33
CA ILE A 809 0.29 5.74 5.20
C ILE A 809 -0.29 4.90 6.33
N ALA A 810 -1.37 5.37 6.96
CA ALA A 810 -2.05 4.64 8.02
C ALA A 810 -2.73 3.35 7.49
N GLU A 811 -3.43 3.41 6.36
CA GLU A 811 -4.07 2.28 5.69
C GLU A 811 -3.06 1.19 5.28
N PHE A 812 -1.91 1.62 4.75
CA PHE A 812 -0.76 0.77 4.42
C PHE A 812 -0.21 0.07 5.66
N ILE A 813 0.10 0.82 6.73
CA ILE A 813 0.68 0.25 7.95
C ILE A 813 -0.30 -0.74 8.61
N LEU A 814 -1.60 -0.43 8.67
CA LEU A 814 -2.62 -1.36 9.18
C LEU A 814 -2.71 -2.64 8.35
N PHE A 815 -2.65 -2.53 7.01
CA PHE A 815 -2.62 -3.70 6.13
C PHE A 815 -1.35 -4.54 6.33
N ALA A 816 -0.19 -3.90 6.36
CA ALA A 816 1.10 -4.56 6.47
C ALA A 816 1.28 -5.22 7.84
N MET A 817 0.89 -4.56 8.94
CA MET A 817 0.87 -5.15 10.28
C MET A 817 -0.15 -6.29 10.44
N GLN A 818 -1.25 -6.30 9.67
CA GLN A 818 -2.22 -7.40 9.68
C GLN A 818 -1.72 -8.67 8.96
N HIS A 819 -0.74 -8.56 8.05
CA HIS A 819 -0.37 -9.65 7.13
C HIS A 819 1.13 -9.99 7.05
N ALA A 820 2.02 -9.10 7.49
CA ALA A 820 3.48 -9.22 7.46
C ALA A 820 4.10 -8.51 8.69
N ALA A 821 3.57 -8.83 9.88
CA ALA A 821 3.86 -8.08 11.11
C ALA A 821 5.32 -8.12 11.55
N ASN A 822 6.07 -9.17 11.23
CA ASN A 822 7.46 -9.33 11.69
C ASN A 822 8.41 -8.52 10.82
N GLU A 823 8.19 -8.58 9.51
CA GLU A 823 8.92 -7.89 8.45
C GLU A 823 8.80 -6.37 8.60
N VAL A 824 7.58 -5.91 8.91
CA VAL A 824 7.23 -4.49 9.09
C VAL A 824 7.78 -3.93 10.41
N ARG A 825 7.72 -4.68 11.52
CA ARG A 825 8.21 -4.23 12.84
C ARG A 825 9.69 -3.86 12.90
N HIS A 826 10.51 -4.42 12.01
CA HIS A 826 11.93 -4.11 11.91
C HIS A 826 12.26 -2.99 10.91
N SER A 827 11.27 -2.56 10.11
CA SER A 827 11.46 -1.65 8.98
C SER A 827 10.71 -0.31 9.15
N ILE A 828 9.92 -0.15 10.22
CA ILE A 828 9.41 1.14 10.69
C ILE A 828 10.53 1.85 11.46
N ASP A 829 10.79 3.11 11.11
CA ASP A 829 11.87 3.91 11.66
C ASP A 829 11.37 4.99 12.64
N HIS A 830 12.31 5.83 13.10
CA HIS A 830 12.01 6.94 14.00
C HIS A 830 11.11 7.98 13.33
N SER A 831 11.35 8.33 12.05
CA SER A 831 10.62 9.38 11.35
C SER A 831 9.13 9.05 11.18
N ILE A 832 8.78 7.79 10.92
CA ILE A 832 7.38 7.32 10.93
C ILE A 832 6.77 7.42 12.34
N LEU A 833 7.51 7.06 13.40
CA LEU A 833 7.04 7.16 14.79
C LEU A 833 6.83 8.61 15.24
N THR A 834 7.77 9.51 14.94
CA THR A 834 7.67 10.94 15.26
C THR A 834 6.49 11.58 14.53
N TRP A 835 6.28 11.25 13.26
CA TRP A 835 5.12 11.70 12.49
C TRP A 835 3.79 11.21 13.10
N LEU A 836 3.68 9.91 13.37
CA LEU A 836 2.49 9.29 13.96
C LEU A 836 2.14 9.95 15.30
N LEU A 837 3.13 10.09 16.19
CA LEU A 837 2.95 10.73 17.49
C LEU A 837 2.64 12.22 17.36
N THR A 838 3.24 12.96 16.43
CA THR A 838 2.97 14.39 16.24
C THR A 838 1.54 14.63 15.75
N CYS A 839 1.07 13.85 14.77
CA CYS A 839 -0.30 13.94 14.28
C CYS A 839 -1.35 13.60 15.34
N VAL A 840 -1.10 12.61 16.21
CA VAL A 840 -1.99 12.28 17.35
C VAL A 840 -1.87 13.29 18.50
N CYS A 841 -0.69 13.88 18.73
CA CYS A 841 -0.50 14.90 19.77
C CYS A 841 -1.03 16.28 19.39
N ALA A 842 -1.07 16.62 18.09
CA ALA A 842 -1.55 17.88 17.53
C ALA A 842 -2.82 17.70 16.66
N PRO A 843 -3.91 17.10 17.18
CA PRO A 843 -5.08 16.74 16.38
C PRO A 843 -5.80 17.95 15.81
N HIS A 844 -5.60 19.15 16.38
CA HIS A 844 -6.15 20.41 15.88
C HIS A 844 -5.61 20.83 14.50
N LEU A 845 -4.56 20.18 14.00
CA LEU A 845 -4.04 20.38 12.64
C LEU A 845 -4.88 19.65 11.58
N ILE A 846 -5.48 18.51 11.90
CA ILE A 846 -6.29 17.70 10.96
C ILE A 846 -7.78 17.99 11.21
N LYS A 847 -8.53 18.36 10.18
CA LYS A 847 -9.96 18.71 10.31
C LYS A 847 -10.88 17.48 10.41
N ASN A 848 -10.50 16.38 9.78
CA ASN A 848 -11.25 15.14 9.76
C ASN A 848 -10.84 14.22 10.94
N PRO A 849 -11.68 14.04 11.97
CA PRO A 849 -11.30 13.27 13.16
C PRO A 849 -11.11 11.77 12.88
N TYR A 850 -11.67 11.25 11.79
CA TYR A 850 -11.54 9.84 11.42
C TYR A 850 -10.12 9.49 10.93
N VAL A 851 -9.39 10.46 10.37
CA VAL A 851 -7.97 10.28 10.02
C VAL A 851 -7.13 10.13 11.30
N THR A 852 -7.33 11.02 12.28
CA THR A 852 -6.71 10.92 13.61
C THR A 852 -7.10 9.61 14.32
N ALA A 853 -8.35 9.15 14.16
CA ALA A 853 -8.80 7.88 14.70
C ALA A 853 -8.05 6.68 14.09
N LYS A 854 -7.81 6.67 12.76
CA LYS A 854 -7.01 5.62 12.11
C LYS A 854 -5.55 5.65 12.60
N LEU A 855 -4.98 6.83 12.86
CA LEU A 855 -3.64 6.94 13.47
C LEU A 855 -3.61 6.35 14.91
N VAL A 856 -4.66 6.55 15.70
CA VAL A 856 -4.81 5.90 17.01
C VAL A 856 -4.98 4.37 16.87
N GLU A 857 -5.63 3.87 15.80
CA GLU A 857 -5.65 2.44 15.47
C GLU A 857 -4.25 1.91 15.15
N VAL A 858 -3.41 2.65 14.40
CA VAL A 858 -2.01 2.28 14.14
C VAL A 858 -1.23 2.16 15.45
N MET A 859 -1.31 3.15 16.34
CA MET A 859 -0.65 3.11 17.65
C MET A 859 -1.13 1.92 18.50
N PHE A 860 -2.44 1.63 18.48
CA PHE A 860 -3.00 0.45 19.12
C PHE A 860 -2.41 -0.84 18.54
N VAL A 861 -2.31 -0.97 17.22
CA VAL A 861 -1.70 -2.15 16.55
C VAL A 861 -0.20 -2.28 16.87
N PHE A 862 0.51 -1.18 17.08
CA PHE A 862 1.91 -1.20 17.56
C PHE A 862 2.00 -1.66 19.02
N SER A 863 1.01 -1.30 19.86
CA SER A 863 0.94 -1.74 21.25
C SER A 863 0.65 -3.24 21.41
N LEU A 864 -0.02 -3.87 20.44
CA LEU A 864 -0.47 -5.27 20.53
C LEU A 864 0.64 -6.32 20.50
N GLY A 865 0.50 -7.30 21.41
CA GLY A 865 1.33 -8.50 21.50
C GLY A 865 2.30 -8.47 22.69
N PRO A 866 3.28 -9.39 22.75
CA PRO A 866 4.40 -9.24 23.68
C PRO A 866 5.21 -7.98 23.36
N SER A 867 5.88 -7.43 24.37
CA SER A 867 6.77 -6.28 24.19
C SER A 867 7.82 -6.58 23.11
N ASN A 868 7.99 -5.62 22.21
CA ASN A 868 8.75 -5.76 20.96
C ASN A 868 9.43 -4.43 20.63
N VAL A 869 10.42 -4.45 19.74
CA VAL A 869 11.29 -3.28 19.45
C VAL A 869 10.48 -2.03 19.08
N LEU A 870 9.43 -2.19 18.26
CA LEU A 870 8.56 -1.09 17.83
C LEU A 870 7.71 -0.51 18.99
N ASN A 871 7.12 -1.39 19.80
CA ASN A 871 6.38 -1.01 21.02
C ASN A 871 7.30 -0.24 22.00
N VAL A 872 8.51 -0.74 22.26
CA VAL A 872 9.50 -0.08 23.12
C VAL A 872 9.95 1.27 22.54
N ALA A 873 10.21 1.35 21.23
CA ALA A 873 10.59 2.60 20.57
C ALA A 873 9.48 3.67 20.62
N MET A 874 8.21 3.26 20.49
CA MET A 874 7.06 4.15 20.59
C MET A 874 6.89 4.75 21.99
N TRP A 875 7.00 3.93 23.05
CA TRP A 875 6.87 4.40 24.44
C TRP A 875 8.10 5.18 24.93
N ASN A 876 9.29 4.88 24.41
CA ASN A 876 10.51 5.64 24.71
C ASN A 876 10.62 6.98 23.96
N HIS A 877 9.68 7.32 23.07
CA HIS A 877 9.68 8.57 22.34
C HIS A 877 9.22 9.74 23.24
N GLU A 878 9.88 10.90 23.14
CA GLU A 878 9.65 12.09 23.99
C GLU A 878 8.16 12.48 24.07
N LEU A 879 7.49 12.65 22.92
CA LEU A 879 6.04 12.93 22.84
C LEU A 879 5.16 11.93 23.62
N ALA A 880 5.51 10.64 23.65
CA ALA A 880 4.78 9.63 24.41
C ALA A 880 4.96 9.78 25.93
N GLN A 881 6.13 10.27 26.35
CA GLN A 881 6.47 10.54 27.75
C GLN A 881 6.03 11.92 28.26
N THR A 882 5.51 12.80 27.39
CA THR A 882 5.23 14.20 27.75
C THR A 882 3.82 14.66 27.38
N VAL A 883 3.37 14.42 26.14
CA VAL A 883 2.16 15.06 25.58
C VAL A 883 1.02 14.06 25.36
N LEU A 884 1.35 12.86 24.88
CA LEU A 884 0.39 11.88 24.36
C LEU A 884 -0.77 11.58 25.31
N CYS A 885 -0.54 11.52 26.61
CA CYS A 885 -1.59 11.24 27.60
C CYS A 885 -2.70 12.30 27.58
N SER A 886 -2.34 13.58 27.59
CA SER A 886 -3.29 14.70 27.53
C SER A 886 -4.02 14.75 26.19
N SER A 887 -3.30 14.59 25.07
CA SER A 887 -3.91 14.60 23.73
C SER A 887 -4.86 13.43 23.50
N LEU A 888 -4.56 12.22 24.01
CA LEU A 888 -5.49 11.09 23.97
C LEU A 888 -6.72 11.32 24.86
N MET A 889 -6.57 11.92 26.06
CA MET A 889 -7.71 12.25 26.93
C MET A 889 -8.62 13.30 26.28
N LYS A 890 -8.04 14.32 25.66
CA LYS A 890 -8.78 15.32 24.89
C LYS A 890 -9.51 14.68 23.71
N PHE A 891 -8.84 13.86 22.89
CA PHE A 891 -9.44 13.21 21.73
C PHE A 891 -10.57 12.23 22.13
N TYR A 892 -10.46 11.56 23.28
CA TYR A 892 -11.53 10.73 23.86
C TYR A 892 -12.81 11.55 24.16
N VAL A 893 -12.67 12.83 24.50
CA VAL A 893 -13.79 13.76 24.73
C VAL A 893 -14.30 14.35 23.41
N ASP A 894 -13.41 14.90 22.59
CA ASP A 894 -13.75 15.59 21.33
C ASP A 894 -14.52 14.69 20.34
N ILE A 895 -14.33 13.36 20.41
CA ILE A 895 -15.02 12.38 19.55
C ILE A 895 -16.52 12.17 19.87
N GLU A 896 -17.07 12.85 20.89
CA GLU A 896 -18.50 12.79 21.24
C GLU A 896 -19.41 13.64 20.32
N THR A 897 -18.84 14.59 19.56
CA THR A 897 -19.59 15.59 18.77
C THR A 897 -19.03 15.82 17.36
N THR A 898 -18.66 14.75 16.67
CA THR A 898 -18.21 14.73 15.27
C THR A 898 -19.34 14.92 14.24
N GLY A 899 -20.60 14.68 14.60
CA GLY A 899 -21.79 15.10 13.86
C GLY A 899 -22.16 14.22 12.65
N GLN A 900 -21.82 12.94 12.66
CA GLN A 900 -22.08 12.02 11.53
C GLN A 900 -23.13 10.94 11.86
N SER A 901 -23.75 10.35 10.84
CA SER A 901 -24.85 9.40 11.02
C SER A 901 -24.44 8.00 11.51
N THR A 902 -23.14 7.66 11.50
CA THR A 902 -22.60 6.39 12.07
C THR A 902 -21.85 6.57 13.39
N GLU A 903 -21.53 7.82 13.73
CA GLU A 903 -20.74 8.29 14.87
C GLU A 903 -20.92 7.48 16.16
N PHE A 904 -22.17 7.18 16.51
CA PHE A 904 -22.52 6.50 17.75
C PHE A 904 -21.82 5.15 17.96
N TYR A 905 -21.55 4.40 16.89
CA TYR A 905 -20.84 3.12 16.97
C TYR A 905 -19.33 3.27 16.78
N ASP A 906 -18.92 4.22 15.95
CA ASP A 906 -17.52 4.47 15.64
C ASP A 906 -16.77 4.99 16.89
N LYS A 907 -17.38 5.90 17.67
CA LYS A 907 -16.77 6.47 18.88
C LYS A 907 -16.35 5.42 19.91
N PHE A 908 -17.15 4.36 20.12
CA PHE A 908 -16.81 3.30 21.07
C PHE A 908 -15.60 2.47 20.60
N THR A 909 -15.45 2.27 19.30
CA THR A 909 -14.29 1.57 18.71
C THR A 909 -13.01 2.40 18.93
N ILE A 910 -13.09 3.71 18.69
CA ILE A 910 -11.98 4.65 18.94
C ILE A 910 -11.61 4.67 20.44
N ARG A 911 -12.60 4.79 21.33
CA ARG A 911 -12.40 4.78 22.78
C ARG A 911 -11.87 3.45 23.31
N TYR A 912 -12.18 2.32 22.68
CA TYR A 912 -11.56 1.02 22.98
C TYR A 912 -10.06 1.00 22.67
N HIS A 913 -9.64 1.50 21.50
CA HIS A 913 -8.22 1.64 21.17
C HIS A 913 -7.47 2.53 22.17
N ILE A 914 -8.06 3.68 22.52
CA ILE A 914 -7.50 4.60 23.54
C ILE A 914 -7.41 3.93 24.93
N SER A 915 -8.44 3.19 25.35
CA SER A 915 -8.47 2.49 26.65
C SER A 915 -7.35 1.45 26.77
N HIS A 916 -7.03 0.76 25.68
CA HIS A 916 -5.92 -0.19 25.64
C HIS A 916 -4.55 0.50 25.68
N LEU A 917 -4.39 1.63 24.96
CA LEU A 917 -3.18 2.46 25.04
C LEU A 917 -2.96 3.00 26.47
N PHE A 918 -4.00 3.52 27.12
CA PHE A 918 -3.90 3.96 28.52
C PHE A 918 -3.55 2.83 29.49
N LYS A 919 -4.03 1.60 29.24
CA LYS A 919 -3.63 0.43 30.04
C LYS A 919 -2.13 0.12 29.90
N SER A 920 -1.59 0.09 28.68
CA SER A 920 -0.14 -0.06 28.46
C SER A 920 0.68 1.08 29.08
N MET A 921 0.18 2.31 29.04
CA MET A 921 0.78 3.45 29.74
C MET A 921 0.76 3.27 31.26
N TRP A 922 -0.32 2.75 31.84
CA TRP A 922 -0.46 2.55 33.29
C TRP A 922 0.48 1.47 33.85
N GLU A 923 0.80 0.46 33.05
CA GLU A 923 1.79 -0.58 33.38
C GLU A 923 3.22 0.01 33.50
N THR A 924 3.50 1.14 32.85
CA THR A 924 4.83 1.78 32.85
C THR A 924 4.91 2.95 33.84
N PRO A 925 5.88 3.01 34.76
CA PRO A 925 5.91 4.01 35.83
C PRO A 925 6.03 5.46 35.34
N VAL A 926 6.77 5.69 34.25
CA VAL A 926 6.93 7.04 33.66
C VAL A 926 5.60 7.57 33.15
N HIS A 927 4.93 6.85 32.26
CA HIS A 927 3.64 7.28 31.70
C HIS A 927 2.52 7.33 32.75
N ARG A 928 2.55 6.46 33.78
CA ARG A 928 1.64 6.57 34.93
C ARG A 928 1.82 7.90 35.67
N GLN A 929 3.06 8.31 35.94
CA GLN A 929 3.32 9.59 36.61
C GLN A 929 2.85 10.80 35.77
N VAL A 930 2.94 10.72 34.45
CA VAL A 930 2.34 11.74 33.54
C VAL A 930 0.82 11.78 33.73
N MET A 931 0.15 10.62 33.73
CA MET A 931 -1.31 10.54 33.90
C MET A 931 -1.80 11.06 35.26
N ILE A 932 -1.07 10.77 36.34
CA ILE A 932 -1.31 11.31 37.70
C ILE A 932 -1.05 12.83 37.77
N THR A 933 -0.17 13.35 36.91
CA THR A 933 0.11 14.79 36.84
C THR A 933 -0.99 15.52 36.07
N GLU A 934 -1.43 14.96 34.93
CA GLU A 934 -2.56 15.50 34.15
C GLU A 934 -3.88 15.45 34.94
N SER A 935 -4.09 14.45 35.81
CA SER A 935 -5.29 14.41 36.65
C SER A 935 -5.40 15.59 37.62
N LYS A 936 -4.28 16.24 37.97
CA LYS A 936 -4.25 17.46 38.80
C LYS A 936 -4.54 18.74 38.01
N SER A 937 -4.46 18.69 36.67
CA SER A 937 -4.86 19.79 35.76
C SER A 937 -6.38 20.05 35.82
N GLY A 938 -7.16 19.07 36.25
CA GLY A 938 -8.57 19.22 36.60
C GLY A 938 -9.50 19.34 35.39
N LYS A 939 -9.49 20.48 34.66
CA LYS A 939 -10.56 20.81 33.69
C LYS A 939 -10.69 19.78 32.53
N GLN A 940 -9.59 19.23 32.01
CA GLN A 940 -9.67 18.19 30.96
C GLN A 940 -9.93 16.79 31.52
N PHE A 941 -9.27 16.42 32.63
CA PHE A 941 -9.45 15.11 33.26
C PHE A 941 -10.89 14.88 33.74
N VAL A 942 -11.55 15.93 34.27
CA VAL A 942 -12.97 15.87 34.68
C VAL A 942 -13.89 15.63 33.47
N LYS A 943 -13.62 16.25 32.30
CA LYS A 943 -14.37 15.97 31.06
C LYS A 943 -14.17 14.53 30.58
N PHE A 944 -12.93 14.04 30.61
CA PHE A 944 -12.59 12.65 30.28
C PHE A 944 -13.32 11.66 31.19
N VAL A 945 -13.30 11.88 32.51
CA VAL A 945 -14.05 11.06 33.48
C VAL A 945 -15.55 11.15 33.23
N ASN A 946 -16.12 12.33 32.96
CA ASN A 946 -17.55 12.47 32.66
C ASN A 946 -17.97 11.68 31.41
N MET A 947 -17.13 11.62 30.36
CA MET A 947 -17.37 10.78 29.18
C MET A 947 -17.20 9.29 29.49
N LEU A 948 -16.21 8.90 30.31
CA LEU A 948 -16.04 7.51 30.75
C LEU A 948 -17.23 7.03 31.61
N MET A 949 -17.84 7.93 32.40
CA MET A 949 -19.10 7.71 33.13
C MET A 949 -20.29 7.55 32.17
N ASN A 950 -20.41 8.38 31.13
CA ASN A 950 -21.44 8.25 30.08
C ASN A 950 -21.39 6.85 29.46
N ASP A 951 -20.22 6.46 28.97
CA ASP A 951 -20.02 5.19 28.26
C ASP A 951 -20.23 3.99 29.18
N THR A 952 -19.71 4.03 30.41
CA THR A 952 -19.88 2.92 31.36
C THR A 952 -21.33 2.76 31.81
N THR A 953 -22.10 3.86 31.91
CA THR A 953 -23.55 3.78 32.18
C THR A 953 -24.29 3.12 31.01
N PHE A 954 -24.07 3.62 29.78
CA PHE A 954 -24.76 3.12 28.59
C PHE A 954 -24.38 1.67 28.25
N LEU A 955 -23.08 1.36 28.21
CA LEU A 955 -22.60 0.05 27.78
C LEU A 955 -22.99 -1.06 28.76
N LEU A 956 -23.02 -0.78 30.06
CA LEU A 956 -23.50 -1.77 31.04
C LEU A 956 -25.01 -1.98 30.93
N ASP A 957 -25.82 -0.92 30.88
CA ASP A 957 -27.28 -1.05 30.81
C ASP A 957 -27.73 -1.81 29.54
N GLU A 958 -27.20 -1.43 28.37
CA GLU A 958 -27.46 -2.16 27.12
C GLU A 958 -26.95 -3.62 27.20
N CYS A 959 -25.74 -3.87 27.70
CA CYS A 959 -25.23 -5.25 27.73
C CYS A 959 -26.04 -6.16 28.67
N LEU A 960 -26.53 -5.62 29.79
CA LEU A 960 -27.36 -6.33 30.77
C LEU A 960 -28.78 -6.58 30.25
N GLU A 961 -29.40 -5.61 29.59
CA GLU A 961 -30.71 -5.80 28.96
C GLU A 961 -30.63 -6.75 27.75
N ASN A 962 -29.54 -6.72 26.97
CA ASN A 962 -29.30 -7.73 25.94
C ASN A 962 -29.09 -9.13 26.55
N LEU A 963 -28.33 -9.29 27.64
CA LEU A 963 -28.20 -10.57 28.36
C LEU A 963 -29.55 -11.09 28.86
N LYS A 964 -30.41 -10.20 29.37
CA LYS A 964 -31.78 -10.51 29.81
C LYS A 964 -32.69 -10.93 28.65
N ARG A 965 -32.66 -10.24 27.50
CA ARG A 965 -33.36 -10.66 26.26
C ARG A 965 -32.89 -12.02 25.75
N ILE A 966 -31.58 -12.27 25.76
CA ILE A 966 -30.97 -13.56 25.41
C ILE A 966 -31.46 -14.66 26.36
N HIS A 967 -31.40 -14.44 27.67
CA HIS A 967 -31.87 -15.40 28.67
C HIS A 967 -33.35 -15.74 28.52
N GLN A 968 -34.23 -14.73 28.42
CA GLN A 968 -35.67 -14.92 28.21
C GLN A 968 -35.95 -15.74 26.95
N THR A 969 -35.27 -15.44 25.84
CA THR A 969 -35.43 -16.19 24.58
C THR A 969 -34.90 -17.62 24.71
N GLN A 970 -33.76 -17.83 25.38
CA GLN A 970 -33.22 -19.17 25.65
C GLN A 970 -34.13 -20.00 26.56
N VAL A 971 -34.80 -19.40 27.55
CA VAL A 971 -35.79 -20.07 28.41
C VAL A 971 -37.06 -20.43 27.64
N LEU A 972 -37.56 -19.53 26.79
CA LEU A 972 -38.69 -19.83 25.90
C LEU A 972 -38.39 -21.00 24.95
N MET A 973 -37.16 -21.08 24.43
CA MET A 973 -36.68 -22.21 23.61
C MET A 973 -36.46 -23.51 24.39
N MET A 974 -36.34 -23.48 25.73
CA MET A 974 -36.26 -24.69 26.56
C MET A 974 -37.64 -25.32 26.80
N ASN A 975 -38.69 -24.51 26.81
CA ASN A 975 -40.06 -24.99 27.00
C ASN A 975 -40.65 -25.43 25.66
N GLU A 976 -40.33 -26.66 25.23
CA GLU A 976 -40.71 -27.22 23.92
C GLU A 976 -42.21 -27.09 23.61
N GLN A 977 -43.09 -27.24 24.61
CA GLN A 977 -44.54 -27.06 24.47
C GLN A 977 -44.90 -25.62 24.07
N THR A 978 -44.37 -24.61 24.74
CA THR A 978 -44.64 -23.21 24.37
C THR A 978 -43.95 -22.83 23.07
N TRP A 979 -42.73 -23.32 22.82
CA TRP A 979 -42.00 -23.03 21.59
C TRP A 979 -42.72 -23.59 20.35
N SER A 980 -43.19 -24.84 20.42
CA SER A 980 -43.93 -25.50 19.34
C SER A 980 -45.30 -24.90 19.05
N ASN A 981 -45.87 -24.16 20.01
CA ASN A 981 -47.14 -23.43 19.84
C ASN A 981 -46.96 -22.06 19.15
N LEU A 982 -45.72 -21.55 18.99
CA LEU A 982 -45.46 -20.38 18.14
C LEU A 982 -45.46 -20.78 16.66
N GLY A 983 -46.06 -19.95 15.81
CA GLY A 983 -45.97 -20.12 14.35
C GLY A 983 -44.53 -20.02 13.85
N SER A 984 -44.20 -20.72 12.77
CA SER A 984 -42.82 -20.82 12.25
C SER A 984 -42.19 -19.47 11.91
N GLU A 985 -42.96 -18.49 11.44
CA GLU A 985 -42.53 -17.11 11.21
C GLU A 985 -42.13 -16.41 12.53
N GLN A 986 -42.87 -16.64 13.62
CA GLN A 986 -42.54 -16.09 14.94
C GLN A 986 -41.31 -16.77 15.54
N GLN A 987 -41.17 -18.10 15.38
CA GLN A 987 -39.95 -18.82 15.75
C GLN A 987 -38.72 -18.29 15.00
N GLN A 988 -38.82 -18.11 13.68
CA GLN A 988 -37.75 -17.56 12.85
C GLN A 988 -37.39 -16.12 13.23
N SER A 989 -38.40 -15.28 13.52
CA SER A 989 -38.22 -13.92 14.01
C SER A 989 -37.47 -13.90 15.36
N ARG A 990 -37.87 -14.75 16.32
CA ARG A 990 -37.19 -14.90 17.62
C ARG A 990 -35.74 -15.40 17.49
N LEU A 991 -35.47 -16.31 16.55
CA LEU A 991 -34.11 -16.78 16.26
C LEU A 991 -33.25 -15.67 15.62
N SER A 992 -33.83 -14.83 14.75
CA SER A 992 -33.17 -13.67 14.16
C SER A 992 -32.85 -12.60 15.21
N GLN A 993 -33.79 -12.32 16.11
CA GLN A 993 -33.58 -11.42 17.24
C GLN A 993 -32.48 -11.94 18.17
N LEU A 994 -32.52 -13.23 18.55
CA LEU A 994 -31.48 -13.85 19.38
C LEU A 994 -30.09 -13.71 18.74
N ALA A 995 -29.95 -13.98 17.44
CA ALA A 995 -28.67 -13.83 16.73
C ALA A 995 -28.19 -12.37 16.68
N THR A 996 -29.10 -11.39 16.76
CA THR A 996 -28.81 -9.95 16.81
C THR A 996 -28.38 -9.54 18.23
N ASP A 997 -29.18 -9.88 19.24
CA ASP A 997 -28.90 -9.60 20.65
C ASP A 997 -27.56 -10.24 21.08
N GLU A 998 -27.29 -11.50 20.70
CA GLU A 998 -26.03 -12.19 20.99
C GLU A 998 -24.80 -11.48 20.39
N ARG A 999 -24.97 -10.85 19.22
CA ARG A 999 -23.90 -10.12 18.53
C ARG A 999 -23.64 -8.76 19.17
N GLN A 1000 -24.71 -8.02 19.50
CA GLN A 1000 -24.62 -6.72 20.20
C GLN A 1000 -24.08 -6.90 21.62
N CYS A 1001 -24.62 -7.85 22.38
CA CYS A 1001 -24.18 -8.23 23.72
C CYS A 1001 -22.67 -8.47 23.79
N ARG A 1002 -22.11 -9.31 22.90
CA ARG A 1002 -20.67 -9.57 22.86
C ARG A 1002 -19.84 -8.32 22.56
N SER A 1003 -20.35 -7.41 21.72
CA SER A 1003 -19.67 -6.15 21.40
C SER A 1003 -19.65 -5.22 22.61
N TYR A 1004 -20.82 -4.95 23.20
CA TYR A 1004 -20.95 -4.07 24.37
C TYR A 1004 -20.24 -4.64 25.61
N LEU A 1005 -20.28 -5.95 25.87
CA LEU A 1005 -19.52 -6.57 26.96
C LEU A 1005 -18.00 -6.43 26.79
N THR A 1006 -17.49 -6.48 25.56
CA THR A 1006 -16.05 -6.28 25.30
C THR A 1006 -15.66 -4.85 25.64
N LEU A 1007 -16.48 -3.86 25.26
CA LEU A 1007 -16.27 -2.44 25.53
C LEU A 1007 -16.41 -2.13 27.03
N ALA A 1008 -17.52 -2.54 27.65
CA ALA A 1008 -17.83 -2.31 29.06
C ALA A 1008 -16.77 -2.89 30.00
N ARG A 1009 -16.17 -4.04 29.64
CA ARG A 1009 -15.07 -4.61 30.43
C ARG A 1009 -13.86 -3.70 30.46
N GLU A 1010 -13.42 -3.17 29.31
CA GLU A 1010 -12.25 -2.28 29.28
C GLU A 1010 -12.55 -0.91 29.92
N THR A 1011 -13.76 -0.36 29.81
CA THR A 1011 -14.10 0.91 30.49
C THR A 1011 -14.18 0.77 32.01
N VAL A 1012 -14.77 -0.32 32.53
CA VAL A 1012 -14.78 -0.62 33.97
C VAL A 1012 -13.39 -0.98 34.48
N GLU A 1013 -12.56 -1.64 33.68
CA GLU A 1013 -11.16 -1.90 34.03
C GLU A 1013 -10.32 -0.61 34.07
N MET A 1014 -10.61 0.35 33.19
CA MET A 1014 -10.01 1.68 33.24
C MET A 1014 -10.43 2.46 34.49
N PHE A 1015 -11.72 2.49 34.84
CA PHE A 1015 -12.17 3.00 36.15
C PHE A 1015 -11.45 2.33 37.32
N HIS A 1016 -11.30 1.02 37.26
CA HIS A 1016 -10.67 0.23 38.30
C HIS A 1016 -9.21 0.65 38.52
N TYR A 1017 -8.36 0.65 37.49
CA TYR A 1017 -6.95 1.00 37.70
C TYR A 1017 -6.73 2.49 38.00
N LEU A 1018 -7.49 3.40 37.39
CA LEU A 1018 -7.37 4.84 37.67
C LEU A 1018 -7.66 5.16 39.14
N THR A 1019 -8.71 4.57 39.72
CA THR A 1019 -9.12 4.81 41.13
C THR A 1019 -8.15 4.26 42.19
N VAL A 1020 -7.07 3.57 41.79
CA VAL A 1020 -5.99 3.16 42.71
C VAL A 1020 -5.22 4.39 43.19
N ASP A 1021 -4.62 5.12 42.25
CA ASP A 1021 -3.70 6.24 42.52
C ASP A 1021 -4.37 7.62 42.35
N ILE A 1022 -5.44 7.72 41.53
CA ILE A 1022 -6.14 8.97 41.24
C ILE A 1022 -7.54 8.93 41.88
N LYS A 1023 -7.75 9.70 42.96
CA LYS A 1023 -9.01 9.70 43.72
C LYS A 1023 -9.72 11.06 43.75
N GLU A 1024 -8.97 12.14 43.96
CA GLU A 1024 -9.51 13.50 44.09
C GLU A 1024 -10.43 13.95 42.93
N PRO A 1025 -10.12 13.72 41.64
CA PRO A 1025 -10.99 14.19 40.56
C PRO A 1025 -12.38 13.52 40.56
N PHE A 1026 -12.46 12.24 40.95
CA PHE A 1026 -13.72 11.49 41.09
C PHE A 1026 -14.57 11.99 42.27
N MET A 1027 -13.99 12.78 43.18
CA MET A 1027 -14.64 13.33 44.37
C MET A 1027 -15.17 14.75 44.19
N ARG A 1028 -15.01 15.38 43.02
CA ARG A 1028 -15.56 16.73 42.77
C ARG A 1028 -17.08 16.72 42.71
N ASP A 1029 -17.73 17.79 43.19
CA ASP A 1029 -19.19 17.88 43.33
C ASP A 1029 -19.93 17.67 41.99
N GLU A 1030 -19.31 18.11 40.89
CA GLU A 1030 -19.80 17.92 39.51
C GLU A 1030 -19.96 16.44 39.10
N LEU A 1031 -19.22 15.53 39.76
CA LEU A 1031 -19.09 14.12 39.41
C LEU A 1031 -19.51 13.14 40.51
N VAL A 1032 -19.30 13.46 41.79
CA VAL A 1032 -19.33 12.46 42.88
C VAL A 1032 -20.71 11.85 43.09
N ASP A 1033 -21.78 12.65 43.08
CA ASP A 1033 -23.17 12.17 43.19
C ASP A 1033 -23.62 11.41 41.93
N ARG A 1034 -23.05 11.78 40.78
CA ARG A 1034 -23.30 11.05 39.53
C ARG A 1034 -22.58 9.69 39.53
N LEU A 1035 -21.42 9.61 40.19
CA LEU A 1035 -20.61 8.40 40.33
C LEU A 1035 -21.23 7.43 41.33
N SER A 1036 -21.76 7.92 42.46
CA SER A 1036 -22.53 7.10 43.40
C SER A 1036 -23.78 6.53 42.73
N SER A 1037 -24.64 7.34 42.10
CA SER A 1037 -25.82 6.84 41.36
C SER A 1037 -25.45 5.80 40.30
N MET A 1038 -24.38 6.03 39.51
CA MET A 1038 -23.95 5.07 38.48
C MET A 1038 -23.47 3.75 39.08
N LEU A 1039 -22.67 3.78 40.15
CA LEU A 1039 -22.19 2.58 40.83
C LEU A 1039 -23.32 1.84 41.55
N ASN A 1040 -24.25 2.56 42.19
CA ASN A 1040 -25.40 1.99 42.89
C ASN A 1040 -26.37 1.31 41.91
N PHE A 1041 -26.70 1.97 40.79
CA PHE A 1041 -27.53 1.40 39.73
C PHE A 1041 -26.95 0.10 39.16
N ASN A 1042 -25.65 0.10 38.84
CA ASN A 1042 -24.96 -1.10 38.36
C ASN A 1042 -24.91 -2.21 39.42
N LEU A 1043 -24.68 -1.87 40.69
CA LEU A 1043 -24.72 -2.85 41.78
C LEU A 1043 -26.14 -3.45 41.97
N HIS A 1044 -27.18 -2.62 41.85
CA HIS A 1044 -28.58 -3.07 41.86
C HIS A 1044 -28.85 -4.06 40.71
N GLN A 1045 -28.38 -3.79 39.49
CA GLN A 1045 -28.56 -4.74 38.37
C GLN A 1045 -27.85 -6.08 38.63
N LEU A 1046 -26.63 -6.06 39.17
CA LEU A 1046 -25.81 -7.26 39.38
C LEU A 1046 -26.21 -8.09 40.60
N CYS A 1047 -26.71 -7.47 41.68
CA CYS A 1047 -27.00 -8.14 42.95
C CYS A 1047 -28.48 -8.14 43.38
N GLY A 1048 -29.32 -7.30 42.76
CA GLY A 1048 -30.74 -7.18 43.05
C GLY A 1048 -31.59 -8.38 42.59
N PRO A 1049 -32.92 -8.35 42.78
CA PRO A 1049 -33.79 -9.51 42.59
C PRO A 1049 -33.81 -10.05 41.14
N LYS A 1050 -33.55 -9.19 40.15
CA LYS A 1050 -33.50 -9.53 38.72
C LYS A 1050 -32.16 -10.12 38.26
N CYS A 1051 -31.15 -10.28 39.14
CA CYS A 1051 -29.84 -10.80 38.76
C CYS A 1051 -29.89 -12.22 38.15
N ASN A 1052 -30.95 -12.98 38.43
CA ASN A 1052 -31.16 -14.32 37.86
C ASN A 1052 -31.46 -14.27 36.35
N ASP A 1053 -32.06 -13.19 35.85
CA ASP A 1053 -32.38 -12.98 34.44
C ASP A 1053 -31.11 -12.82 33.58
N LEU A 1054 -29.95 -12.59 34.19
CA LEU A 1054 -28.65 -12.45 33.52
C LEU A 1054 -27.95 -13.81 33.28
N LYS A 1055 -28.59 -14.93 33.64
CA LYS A 1055 -28.01 -16.28 33.60
C LYS A 1055 -28.12 -16.94 32.22
N VAL A 1056 -27.36 -16.41 31.26
CA VAL A 1056 -27.29 -16.95 29.89
C VAL A 1056 -26.56 -18.30 29.80
N ARG A 1057 -26.94 -19.14 28.82
CA ARG A 1057 -26.20 -20.36 28.45
C ARG A 1057 -24.85 -20.00 27.83
N ASN A 1058 -23.80 -20.74 28.21
CA ASN A 1058 -22.41 -20.57 27.76
C ASN A 1058 -21.90 -19.11 27.89
N PRO A 1059 -21.82 -18.53 29.11
CA PRO A 1059 -21.49 -17.11 29.31
C PRO A 1059 -20.15 -16.67 28.69
N ALA A 1060 -19.16 -17.58 28.63
CA ALA A 1060 -17.89 -17.36 27.96
C ALA A 1060 -18.01 -17.00 26.46
N LYS A 1061 -19.10 -17.38 25.78
CA LYS A 1061 -19.38 -17.02 24.37
C LYS A 1061 -19.47 -15.50 24.15
N TYR A 1062 -19.93 -14.77 25.17
CA TYR A 1062 -20.11 -13.31 25.14
C TYR A 1062 -19.01 -12.56 25.90
N GLY A 1063 -18.09 -13.28 26.56
CA GLY A 1063 -17.11 -12.71 27.49
C GLY A 1063 -17.68 -12.37 28.87
N TRP A 1064 -18.85 -12.93 29.24
CA TRP A 1064 -19.56 -12.59 30.48
C TRP A 1064 -18.91 -13.26 31.71
N ASP A 1065 -18.18 -12.46 32.51
CA ASP A 1065 -17.71 -12.83 33.84
C ASP A 1065 -18.29 -11.89 34.91
N PRO A 1066 -19.47 -12.21 35.47
CA PRO A 1066 -20.09 -11.39 36.52
C PRO A 1066 -19.31 -11.39 37.83
N ARG A 1067 -18.40 -12.34 38.08
CA ARG A 1067 -17.59 -12.37 39.32
C ARG A 1067 -16.47 -11.35 39.26
N ARG A 1068 -15.78 -11.28 38.12
CA ARG A 1068 -14.76 -10.25 37.85
C ARG A 1068 -15.38 -8.86 37.85
N LEU A 1069 -16.49 -8.67 37.13
CA LEU A 1069 -17.17 -7.37 37.06
C LEU A 1069 -17.64 -6.87 38.43
N LEU A 1070 -18.33 -7.73 39.20
CA LEU A 1070 -18.76 -7.39 40.56
C LEU A 1070 -17.57 -7.09 41.49
N GLY A 1071 -16.49 -7.87 41.39
CA GLY A 1071 -15.26 -7.62 42.14
C GLY A 1071 -14.58 -6.29 41.78
N GLN A 1072 -14.55 -5.90 40.50
CA GLN A 1072 -14.01 -4.61 40.07
C GLN A 1072 -14.87 -3.44 40.57
N ILE A 1073 -16.20 -3.54 40.48
CA ILE A 1073 -17.11 -2.52 41.00
C ILE A 1073 -16.96 -2.39 42.53
N PHE A 1074 -16.90 -3.50 43.26
CA PHE A 1074 -16.70 -3.53 44.70
C PHE A 1074 -15.36 -2.89 45.14
N ASP A 1075 -14.27 -3.16 44.41
CA ASP A 1075 -12.97 -2.52 44.66
C ASP A 1075 -13.03 -0.99 44.46
N ILE A 1076 -13.85 -0.49 43.54
CA ILE A 1076 -14.01 0.95 43.32
C ILE A 1076 -14.67 1.59 44.55
N TYR A 1077 -15.73 1.00 45.13
CA TYR A 1077 -16.29 1.48 46.40
C TYR A 1077 -15.24 1.55 47.51
N LEU A 1078 -14.42 0.50 47.67
CA LEU A 1078 -13.36 0.46 48.70
C LEU A 1078 -12.19 1.40 48.42
N ARG A 1079 -11.92 1.75 47.16
CA ARG A 1079 -10.88 2.73 46.80
C ARG A 1079 -11.36 4.15 47.05
N LEU A 1080 -12.65 4.41 46.86
CA LEU A 1080 -13.29 5.72 47.02
C LEU A 1080 -13.84 5.98 48.44
N ASP A 1081 -13.71 5.01 49.36
CA ASP A 1081 -14.08 5.11 50.78
C ASP A 1081 -13.55 6.38 51.45
N CYS A 1082 -14.46 7.33 51.68
CA CYS A 1082 -14.25 8.57 52.43
C CYS A 1082 -15.61 9.20 52.79
N ASP A 1083 -15.60 10.16 53.72
CA ASP A 1083 -16.78 10.85 54.24
C ASP A 1083 -17.64 11.51 53.14
N ARG A 1084 -17.00 12.14 52.16
CA ARG A 1084 -17.68 12.77 51.01
C ARG A 1084 -18.35 11.73 50.09
N PHE A 1085 -17.71 10.59 49.88
CA PHE A 1085 -18.32 9.50 49.11
C PHE A 1085 -19.48 8.84 49.87
N ALA A 1086 -19.38 8.70 51.19
CA ALA A 1086 -20.50 8.24 52.02
C ALA A 1086 -21.71 9.19 51.97
N GLN A 1087 -21.48 10.51 51.87
CA GLN A 1087 -22.53 11.51 51.62
C GLN A 1087 -23.14 11.37 50.21
N ALA A 1088 -22.31 11.27 49.17
CA ALA A 1088 -22.79 11.07 47.79
C ALA A 1088 -23.55 9.74 47.59
N LEU A 1089 -23.17 8.68 48.31
CA LEU A 1089 -23.90 7.42 48.36
C LEU A 1089 -25.28 7.57 49.02
N ALA A 1090 -25.37 8.39 50.06
CA ALA A 1090 -26.62 8.71 50.74
C ALA A 1090 -27.55 9.63 49.92
N ALA A 1091 -27.00 10.47 49.02
CA ALA A 1091 -27.80 11.35 48.16
C ALA A 1091 -28.56 10.60 47.03
N ASP A 1092 -28.20 9.35 46.72
CA ASP A 1092 -28.82 8.57 45.63
C ASP A 1092 -30.12 7.88 46.06
N GLU A 1093 -31.17 8.65 46.36
CA GLU A 1093 -32.48 8.13 46.83
C GLU A 1093 -33.06 6.99 45.97
N ARG A 1094 -32.80 7.02 44.65
CA ARG A 1094 -33.39 6.06 43.70
C ARG A 1094 -32.82 4.65 43.84
N SER A 1095 -31.55 4.51 44.20
CA SER A 1095 -30.84 3.23 44.13
C SER A 1095 -30.12 2.86 45.44
N PHE A 1096 -29.91 3.80 46.37
CA PHE A 1096 -29.34 3.50 47.67
C PHE A 1096 -30.33 2.73 48.56
N GLN A 1097 -30.14 1.41 48.65
CA GLN A 1097 -30.95 0.54 49.51
C GLN A 1097 -30.04 -0.40 50.30
N LYS A 1098 -29.83 -0.11 51.60
CA LYS A 1098 -28.88 -0.84 52.48
C LYS A 1098 -28.91 -2.36 52.30
N HIS A 1099 -30.11 -2.96 52.28
CA HIS A 1099 -30.27 -4.41 52.13
C HIS A 1099 -29.68 -4.99 50.83
N LEU A 1100 -29.58 -4.22 49.74
CA LEU A 1100 -28.94 -4.66 48.50
C LEU A 1100 -27.42 -4.72 48.64
N PHE A 1101 -26.83 -3.76 49.36
CA PHE A 1101 -25.41 -3.75 49.69
C PHE A 1101 -25.05 -4.89 50.66
N ASP A 1102 -25.86 -5.15 51.69
CA ASP A 1102 -25.68 -6.30 52.59
C ASP A 1102 -25.77 -7.63 51.83
N ASN A 1103 -26.70 -7.74 50.87
CA ASN A 1103 -26.78 -8.88 49.95
C ASN A 1103 -25.56 -8.98 49.03
N ALA A 1104 -25.03 -7.87 48.51
CA ALA A 1104 -23.83 -7.85 47.66
C ALA A 1104 -22.58 -8.28 48.44
N ALA A 1105 -22.37 -7.73 49.64
CA ALA A 1105 -21.32 -8.12 50.58
C ALA A 1105 -21.37 -9.62 50.88
N SER A 1106 -22.55 -10.14 51.23
CA SER A 1106 -22.77 -11.56 51.54
C SER A 1106 -22.54 -12.47 50.32
N ARG A 1107 -22.89 -12.02 49.10
CA ARG A 1107 -22.57 -12.73 47.85
C ARG A 1107 -21.07 -12.78 47.58
N ILE A 1108 -20.35 -11.67 47.78
CA ILE A 1108 -18.90 -11.56 47.56
C ILE A 1108 -18.12 -12.44 48.56
N GLU A 1109 -18.55 -12.47 49.81
CA GLU A 1109 -18.04 -13.34 50.87
C GLU A 1109 -18.30 -14.83 50.56
N HIS A 1110 -19.54 -15.21 50.26
CA HIS A 1110 -19.91 -16.59 49.93
C HIS A 1110 -19.22 -17.11 48.65
N LEU A 1111 -19.08 -16.26 47.63
CA LEU A 1111 -18.37 -16.60 46.39
C LEU A 1111 -16.83 -16.47 46.51
N ARG A 1112 -16.32 -16.03 47.67
CA ARG A 1112 -14.89 -15.82 47.97
C ARG A 1112 -14.18 -14.95 46.92
N ILE A 1113 -14.84 -13.87 46.49
CA ILE A 1113 -14.29 -12.93 45.49
C ILE A 1113 -13.26 -11.98 46.13
N ARG A 1114 -13.44 -11.63 47.41
CA ARG A 1114 -12.54 -10.79 48.22
C ARG A 1114 -12.39 -11.35 49.63
N SER A 1115 -11.44 -10.81 50.39
CA SER A 1115 -11.20 -11.19 51.79
C SER A 1115 -12.28 -10.66 52.73
N VAL A 1116 -12.48 -11.33 53.87
CA VAL A 1116 -13.44 -10.90 54.91
C VAL A 1116 -13.13 -9.47 55.41
N ILE A 1117 -11.86 -9.06 55.45
CA ILE A 1117 -11.44 -7.71 55.86
C ILE A 1117 -11.95 -6.65 54.89
N GLU A 1118 -11.94 -6.93 53.58
CA GLU A 1118 -12.49 -6.04 52.56
C GLU A 1118 -14.03 -5.99 52.61
N VAL A 1119 -14.68 -7.12 52.92
CA VAL A 1119 -16.13 -7.19 53.12
C VAL A 1119 -16.57 -6.38 54.36
N GLU A 1120 -15.85 -6.45 55.48
CA GLU A 1120 -16.13 -5.64 56.66
C GLU A 1120 -15.90 -4.14 56.44
N LYS A 1121 -14.87 -3.74 55.68
CA LYS A 1121 -14.69 -2.34 55.28
C LYS A 1121 -15.86 -1.82 54.44
N PHE A 1122 -16.35 -2.64 53.50
CA PHE A 1122 -17.53 -2.28 52.70
C PHE A 1122 -18.78 -2.16 53.57
N ARG A 1123 -19.01 -3.12 54.50
CA ARG A 1123 -20.09 -3.03 55.50
C ARG A 1123 -19.99 -1.74 56.33
N ALA A 1124 -18.78 -1.32 56.73
CA ALA A 1124 -18.57 -0.08 57.47
C ALA A 1124 -18.90 1.18 56.64
N LEU A 1125 -18.43 1.28 55.40
CA LEU A 1125 -18.77 2.38 54.47
C LEU A 1125 -20.29 2.48 54.25
N ILE A 1126 -20.96 1.35 54.03
CA ILE A 1126 -22.41 1.31 53.79
C ILE A 1126 -23.22 1.61 55.05
N ASN A 1127 -22.77 1.19 56.24
CA ASN A 1127 -23.36 1.62 57.50
C ASN A 1127 -23.24 3.16 57.65
N LYS A 1128 -22.06 3.72 57.41
CA LYS A 1128 -21.82 5.18 57.46
C LYS A 1128 -22.71 5.95 56.47
N ALA A 1129 -22.82 5.48 55.23
CA ALA A 1129 -23.72 6.06 54.23
C ALA A 1129 -25.20 5.94 54.64
N HIS A 1130 -25.60 4.85 55.31
CA HIS A 1130 -26.97 4.70 55.80
C HIS A 1130 -27.29 5.60 57.00
N ASP A 1131 -26.34 5.79 57.92
CA ASP A 1131 -26.52 6.71 59.05
C ASP A 1131 -26.64 8.17 58.55
N ILE A 1132 -25.90 8.53 57.48
CA ILE A 1132 -26.05 9.80 56.76
C ILE A 1132 -27.40 9.87 56.04
N TYR A 1133 -27.83 8.82 55.32
CA TYR A 1133 -29.13 8.76 54.64
C TYR A 1133 -30.30 9.02 55.60
N VAL A 1134 -30.28 8.37 56.77
CA VAL A 1134 -31.31 8.55 57.81
C VAL A 1134 -31.27 9.97 58.41
N ALA A 1135 -30.09 10.59 58.50
CA ALA A 1135 -29.95 12.00 58.90
C ALA A 1135 -30.39 12.99 57.81
N ASN A 1136 -30.19 12.67 56.52
CA ASN A 1136 -30.60 13.47 55.37
C ASN A 1136 -32.12 13.47 55.22
N GLN A 1137 -32.79 12.31 55.27
CA GLN A 1137 -34.26 12.26 55.29
C GLN A 1137 -34.83 13.09 56.46
N GLN A 1138 -34.24 12.97 57.65
CA GLN A 1138 -34.55 13.80 58.83
C GLN A 1138 -34.15 15.28 58.71
N SER A 1139 -33.67 15.73 57.55
CA SER A 1139 -33.30 17.12 57.24
C SER A 1139 -33.97 17.65 55.96
N GLU A 1140 -34.41 16.78 55.05
CA GLU A 1140 -35.08 17.15 53.79
C GLU A 1140 -36.59 17.27 53.99
N ASP A 1141 -37.19 16.39 54.80
CA ASP A 1141 -38.51 16.61 55.44
C ASP A 1141 -38.53 17.91 56.28
N GLU A 1142 -37.36 18.45 56.63
CA GLU A 1142 -37.25 19.73 57.35
C GLU A 1142 -37.10 20.97 56.45
N CYS A 1143 -36.77 20.78 55.16
CA CYS A 1143 -36.42 21.85 54.23
C CYS A 1143 -37.36 21.96 53.01
N ALA A 1144 -38.36 21.08 52.87
CA ALA A 1144 -39.34 21.12 51.76
C ALA A 1144 -40.08 22.48 51.64
N ASP A 1145 -40.31 23.19 52.76
CA ASP A 1145 -40.88 24.54 52.81
C ASP A 1145 -39.90 25.67 52.37
N ALA A 1146 -38.88 25.35 51.55
CA ALA A 1146 -37.97 26.33 50.99
C ALA A 1146 -38.69 27.27 50.00
N PRO A 1147 -38.52 28.60 50.10
CA PRO A 1147 -38.95 29.54 49.06
C PRO A 1147 -38.36 29.16 47.70
N ASP A 1148 -39.17 29.19 46.64
CA ASP A 1148 -38.73 28.76 45.30
C ASP A 1148 -37.56 29.60 44.75
N GLU A 1149 -37.40 30.84 45.22
CA GLU A 1149 -36.22 31.69 44.91
C GLU A 1149 -34.88 31.15 45.44
N PHE A 1150 -34.90 30.15 46.33
CA PHE A 1150 -33.71 29.48 46.87
C PHE A 1150 -33.45 28.11 46.23
N LYS A 1151 -34.33 27.63 45.35
CA LYS A 1151 -34.22 26.33 44.68
C LYS A 1151 -33.58 26.45 43.30
N ASP A 1152 -32.88 25.42 42.87
CA ASP A 1152 -32.34 25.34 41.52
C ASP A 1152 -33.47 25.09 40.50
N PRO A 1153 -33.59 25.89 39.42
CA PRO A 1153 -34.71 25.81 38.47
C PRO A 1153 -34.68 24.59 37.53
N LEU A 1154 -33.68 23.72 37.62
CA LEU A 1154 -33.62 22.44 36.90
C LEU A 1154 -33.85 21.23 37.82
N MET A 1155 -33.39 21.30 39.08
CA MET A 1155 -33.44 20.18 40.03
C MET A 1155 -34.47 20.32 41.17
N ASP A 1156 -35.07 21.50 41.38
CA ASP A 1156 -35.99 21.84 42.49
C ASP A 1156 -35.38 21.64 43.91
N THR A 1157 -34.05 21.54 43.99
CA THR A 1157 -33.29 21.37 45.24
C THR A 1157 -32.73 22.70 45.75
N LEU A 1158 -32.57 22.84 47.07
CA LEU A 1158 -32.03 24.06 47.71
C LEU A 1158 -30.58 24.34 47.26
N MET A 1159 -30.35 25.46 46.56
CA MET A 1159 -29.02 25.85 46.07
C MET A 1159 -28.00 25.99 47.21
N SER A 1160 -26.73 25.68 46.92
CA SER A 1160 -25.60 25.74 47.87
C SER A 1160 -24.46 26.65 47.41
N ASP A 1161 -24.24 26.82 46.11
CA ASP A 1161 -23.44 27.89 45.53
C ASP A 1161 -24.17 28.52 44.33
N PRO A 1162 -25.14 29.44 44.56
CA PRO A 1162 -25.92 30.04 43.50
C PRO A 1162 -25.05 30.92 42.59
N VAL A 1163 -25.19 30.73 41.28
CA VAL A 1163 -24.52 31.48 40.21
C VAL A 1163 -25.54 32.03 39.22
N ILE A 1164 -25.27 33.23 38.71
CA ILE A 1164 -26.05 33.89 37.66
C ILE A 1164 -25.45 33.52 36.31
N LEU A 1165 -26.30 33.03 35.40
CA LEU A 1165 -25.97 32.81 33.99
C LEU A 1165 -26.13 34.14 33.21
N PRO A 1166 -25.45 34.31 32.05
CA PRO A 1166 -25.65 35.47 31.16
C PRO A 1166 -27.09 35.68 30.67
N SER A 1167 -27.95 34.66 30.76
CA SER A 1167 -29.39 34.71 30.50
C SER A 1167 -30.21 35.37 31.62
N GLY A 1168 -29.61 35.66 32.77
CA GLY A 1168 -30.27 36.18 33.96
C GLY A 1168 -30.83 35.10 34.90
N THR A 1169 -30.87 33.83 34.48
CA THR A 1169 -31.28 32.71 35.33
C THR A 1169 -30.23 32.45 36.41
N ILE A 1170 -30.68 32.04 37.60
CA ILE A 1170 -29.82 31.63 38.72
C ILE A 1170 -29.89 30.11 38.83
N MET A 1171 -28.76 29.44 39.02
CA MET A 1171 -28.64 27.99 39.22
C MET A 1171 -27.58 27.68 40.29
N ASP A 1172 -27.55 26.45 40.80
CA ASP A 1172 -26.39 25.99 41.57
C ASP A 1172 -25.18 25.72 40.66
N ARG A 1173 -23.97 26.12 41.10
CA ARG A 1173 -22.72 25.89 40.35
C ARG A 1173 -22.52 24.44 39.94
N ALA A 1174 -22.75 23.48 40.83
CA ALA A 1174 -22.51 22.07 40.52
C ALA A 1174 -23.45 21.57 39.41
N ILE A 1175 -24.69 22.06 39.39
CA ILE A 1175 -25.72 21.69 38.41
C ILE A 1175 -25.39 22.29 37.04
N ILE A 1176 -25.08 23.60 36.96
CA ILE A 1176 -24.73 24.22 35.66
C ILE A 1176 -23.37 23.73 35.14
N THR A 1177 -22.35 23.55 35.98
CA THR A 1177 -21.06 23.00 35.53
C THR A 1177 -21.23 21.56 35.03
N ARG A 1178 -22.06 20.74 35.67
CA ARG A 1178 -22.41 19.39 35.17
C ARG A 1178 -23.14 19.42 33.81
N HIS A 1179 -23.96 20.43 33.53
CA HIS A 1179 -24.49 20.64 32.17
C HIS A 1179 -23.36 20.98 31.19
N LEU A 1180 -22.48 21.92 31.54
CA LEU A 1180 -21.33 22.35 30.73
C LEU A 1180 -20.28 21.24 30.45
N LEU A 1181 -20.23 20.18 31.28
CA LEU A 1181 -19.45 18.97 31.03
C LEU A 1181 -20.04 18.04 29.95
N ASN A 1182 -21.28 18.27 29.51
CA ASN A 1182 -21.97 17.50 28.47
C ASN A 1182 -22.39 18.37 27.26
N SER A 1183 -22.69 19.65 27.46
CA SER A 1183 -22.96 20.63 26.41
C SER A 1183 -22.58 22.03 26.86
N SER A 1184 -21.71 22.72 26.11
CA SER A 1184 -21.29 24.11 26.39
C SER A 1184 -22.36 25.14 25.98
N THR A 1185 -23.55 25.00 26.57
CA THR A 1185 -24.73 25.82 26.28
C THR A 1185 -25.47 26.18 27.57
N ASP A 1186 -26.30 27.22 27.52
CA ASP A 1186 -27.31 27.51 28.53
C ASP A 1186 -28.46 26.46 28.41
N PRO A 1187 -28.89 25.81 29.51
CA PRO A 1187 -29.89 24.74 29.46
C PRO A 1187 -31.31 25.21 29.08
N PHE A 1188 -31.63 26.50 29.24
CA PHE A 1188 -32.95 27.07 28.99
C PHE A 1188 -33.07 27.67 27.58
N ASN A 1189 -32.05 28.38 27.11
CA ASN A 1189 -32.09 29.10 25.83
C ASN A 1189 -31.13 28.56 24.74
N ARG A 1190 -30.25 27.60 25.09
CA ARG A 1190 -29.28 26.93 24.21
C ARG A 1190 -28.22 27.84 23.56
N GLN A 1191 -28.05 29.07 24.03
CA GLN A 1191 -26.94 29.93 23.61
C GLN A 1191 -25.60 29.37 24.12
N PRO A 1192 -24.47 29.61 23.44
CA PRO A 1192 -23.16 29.15 23.91
C PRO A 1192 -22.81 29.71 25.30
N LEU A 1193 -22.36 28.84 26.20
CA LEU A 1193 -22.03 29.19 27.58
C LEU A 1193 -20.74 28.48 28.00
N THR A 1194 -19.92 29.17 28.81
CA THR A 1194 -18.70 28.61 29.40
C THR A 1194 -18.66 28.86 30.91
N GLU A 1195 -17.91 28.02 31.63
CA GLU A 1195 -17.77 28.08 33.10
C GLU A 1195 -17.28 29.47 33.58
N ASP A 1196 -16.37 30.07 32.81
CA ASP A 1196 -15.75 31.36 33.14
C ASP A 1196 -16.70 32.57 32.93
N MET A 1197 -17.93 32.34 32.44
CA MET A 1197 -19.02 33.34 32.34
C MET A 1197 -19.99 33.31 33.54
N LEU A 1198 -19.83 32.37 34.49
CA LEU A 1198 -20.75 32.18 35.62
C LEU A 1198 -20.42 33.13 36.78
N VAL A 1199 -21.33 34.08 37.07
CA VAL A 1199 -21.11 35.09 38.12
C VAL A 1199 -21.64 34.59 39.47
N PRO A 1200 -20.82 34.53 40.55
CA PRO A 1200 -21.30 34.10 41.88
C PRO A 1200 -22.34 35.06 42.48
N ASN A 1201 -23.48 34.53 42.93
CA ASN A 1201 -24.51 35.32 43.61
C ASN A 1201 -24.34 35.27 45.13
N ILE A 1202 -23.41 36.09 45.63
CA ILE A 1202 -23.05 36.14 47.06
C ILE A 1202 -24.25 36.55 47.93
N GLU A 1203 -25.06 37.51 47.49
CA GLU A 1203 -26.23 38.00 48.23
C GLU A 1203 -27.28 36.88 48.43
N LEU A 1204 -27.60 36.13 47.36
CA LEU A 1204 -28.54 35.01 47.48
C LEU A 1204 -27.96 33.89 48.35
N LYS A 1205 -26.65 33.62 48.26
CA LYS A 1205 -25.97 32.64 49.10
C LYS A 1205 -26.06 33.00 50.59
N GLU A 1206 -25.82 34.27 50.95
CA GLU A 1206 -25.99 34.75 52.32
C GLU A 1206 -27.44 34.65 52.80
N ARG A 1207 -28.43 34.99 51.95
CA ARG A 1207 -29.86 34.82 52.27
C ARG A 1207 -30.23 33.35 52.52
N ILE A 1208 -29.72 32.43 51.70
CA ILE A 1208 -29.90 30.99 51.87
C ILE A 1208 -29.25 30.50 53.17
N ASP A 1209 -28.02 30.91 53.47
CA ASP A 1209 -27.32 30.49 54.70
C ASP A 1209 -27.93 31.09 55.97
N VAL A 1210 -28.51 32.30 55.91
CA VAL A 1210 -29.31 32.87 57.01
C VAL A 1210 -30.60 32.08 57.19
N TRP A 1211 -31.33 31.76 56.11
CA TRP A 1211 -32.54 30.94 56.17
C TRP A 1211 -32.27 29.54 56.73
N ARG A 1212 -31.20 28.86 56.27
CA ARG A 1212 -30.73 27.57 56.80
C ARG A 1212 -30.45 27.63 58.31
N LYS A 1213 -29.85 28.73 58.81
CA LYS A 1213 -29.59 28.94 60.25
C LYS A 1213 -30.90 29.20 61.03
N GLU A 1214 -31.80 30.02 60.49
CA GLU A 1214 -33.09 30.30 61.12
C GLU A 1214 -33.96 29.04 61.27
N GLN A 1215 -34.07 28.22 60.22
CA GLN A 1215 -34.87 26.99 60.29
C GLN A 1215 -34.30 26.01 61.30
N ARG A 1216 -32.97 25.82 61.32
CA ARG A 1216 -32.29 25.00 62.34
C ARG A 1216 -32.54 25.52 63.77
N PHE A 1217 -32.55 26.83 63.98
CA PHE A 1217 -32.83 27.43 65.29
C PHE A 1217 -34.30 27.26 65.72
N LYS A 1218 -35.26 27.56 64.81
CA LYS A 1218 -36.70 27.36 65.04
C LYS A 1218 -37.03 25.90 65.39
N ARG A 1219 -36.43 24.95 64.66
CA ARG A 1219 -36.60 23.51 64.90
C ARG A 1219 -35.87 23.01 66.16
N GLN A 1220 -34.72 23.57 66.54
CA GLN A 1220 -34.11 23.29 67.85
C GLN A 1220 -35.02 23.71 69.01
N GLN A 1221 -35.71 24.85 68.92
CA GLN A 1221 -36.72 25.23 69.92
C GLN A 1221 -37.90 24.25 69.95
N GLN A 1222 -38.49 23.90 68.79
CA GLN A 1222 -39.58 22.92 68.72
C GLN A 1222 -39.17 21.52 69.22
N ARG A 1223 -37.95 21.06 68.93
CA ARG A 1223 -37.43 19.76 69.39
C ARG A 1223 -37.23 19.74 70.91
N ASN A 1224 -36.80 20.85 71.51
CA ASN A 1224 -36.71 21.00 72.96
C ASN A 1224 -38.11 21.08 73.63
N LEU A 1225 -39.09 21.74 73.00
CA LEU A 1225 -40.48 21.75 73.46
C LEU A 1225 -41.10 20.33 73.44
N ASN A 1226 -40.97 19.62 72.32
CA ASN A 1226 -41.45 18.24 72.16
C ASN A 1226 -40.75 17.20 73.06
N LEU A 1227 -39.58 17.53 73.64
CA LEU A 1227 -38.91 16.71 74.64
C LEU A 1227 -39.50 16.92 76.04
N ASN A 1228 -39.86 18.16 76.39
CA ASN A 1228 -40.51 18.48 77.68
C ASN A 1228 -41.92 17.85 77.77
N ASP A 1229 -42.72 17.92 76.70
CA ASP A 1229 -44.05 17.29 76.62
C ASP A 1229 -44.02 15.75 76.73
N LYS A 1230 -42.86 15.11 76.50
CA LYS A 1230 -42.66 13.66 76.71
C LYS A 1230 -42.11 13.30 78.09
N SER A 1231 -41.91 14.29 78.95
CA SER A 1231 -41.47 14.13 80.35
C SER A 1231 -42.52 14.58 81.37
N SER A 1232 -43.77 14.74 80.92
CA SER A 1232 -44.94 15.17 81.71
C SER A 1232 -45.94 14.03 81.90
#